data_AF-A0A2A6CA16-F1
#
_entry.id   AF-A0A2A6CA16-F1
#
_cell.length_a   1.000
_cell.length_b   1.000
_cell.length_c   1.000
_cell.angle_alpha   90.00
_cell.angle_beta   90.00
_cell.angle_gamma   90.00
#
_symmetry.space_group_name_H-M   'P 1'
#
loop_
_entity.id
_entity.type
_entity.pdbx_description
1 polymer ?
#
loop_
_entity_poly.entity_id
_entity_poly.type
_entity_poly.pdbx_seq_one_letter_code
_entity_poly.pdbx_strand_id
1 'polypeptide(L)'
;MTSVPTVASTSYDELLNETAAENGRSPQSDIIIGVAMIVLSVICAIAYSIILVAIWRDKELIRMTSYKFMFVLGWCDVIQCFPHAVTGVFTLYQSTGTYWLAKLMGVFATPFYVGYAVLTVMLSINRFLQLAFPHLDQTLFSPKATKVWIGVALGFVVFYMIALASPWASIVYNPDWYSWDYDYTLPGSFYVQKLEMVIEVGGIFLSGGLYIGVIIMLMRTRKRFAASRNYTTEVKILIQALTITVYCSILNILWHNYQYILPLDLWTYTGLNFMWIFNSGVYPLIYFIVNSALRGKIVRATKETRTMFTHSVVNPERSKTNGTHSSTSFPSLRIHSVKLMPAAQNLPMDPSLEKSPRTPQTDLIVGIMMILIPICCSSAYAFILTSIFRDKELFKMTSYKFMFVLGCFDVTQCLPHLITGIFTLFQSTGEYWIAKVVGVFATPFYVGYCTMTIILSIQRFVQILSPHYEQRLFSPTAVWVWVGIAVLIVLSFILSLASPWASITYVPRARFSTTRKYSTEGKIIIQALTVTIYCSILNTLWHNYDKFLPLNLWTFCALNFMWILNSGVYPAVYLMVNRTLRTKLKQSTTKIDLSRITQSTMVIRGTPHPHRRALLNLNGLLDPIDALCLKGFSISKNLGSVWKITPE
;
A
#
# COMPACT_ATOMS: atom_id res chain seq x y z
N MET A 1 -40.98 26.41 39.33
CA MET A 1 -41.26 25.90 37.98
C MET A 1 -40.80 26.95 36.99
N THR A 2 -39.78 26.66 36.19
CA THR A 2 -39.29 27.54 35.12
C THR A 2 -39.38 26.76 33.82
N SER A 3 -40.19 27.25 32.89
CA SER A 3 -40.40 26.61 31.58
C SER A 3 -39.09 26.63 30.79
N VAL A 4 -38.53 25.45 30.52
CA VAL A 4 -37.48 25.30 29.51
C VAL A 4 -38.06 25.77 28.16
N PRO A 5 -37.41 26.66 27.41
CA PRO A 5 -37.97 27.15 26.16
C PRO A 5 -38.07 26.00 25.16
N THR A 6 -39.27 25.79 24.62
CA THR A 6 -39.52 24.82 23.55
C THR A 6 -38.85 25.31 22.26
N VAL A 7 -37.58 24.97 22.08
CA VAL A 7 -36.88 25.17 20.80
C VAL A 7 -37.66 24.40 19.74
N ALA A 8 -38.11 25.09 18.71
CA ALA A 8 -38.90 24.48 17.64
C ALA A 8 -38.03 23.46 16.89
N SER A 9 -38.31 22.18 17.11
CA SER A 9 -37.71 21.09 16.37
C SER A 9 -38.44 20.90 15.04
N THR A 10 -38.20 21.80 14.08
CA THR A 10 -38.06 21.37 12.68
C THR A 10 -37.05 20.23 12.70
N SER A 11 -37.46 19.03 12.32
CA SER A 11 -36.71 17.85 12.75
C SER A 11 -35.36 17.80 12.03
N TYR A 12 -34.34 17.32 12.73
CA TYR A 12 -33.02 17.12 12.14
C TYR A 12 -33.11 16.18 10.93
N ASP A 13 -34.04 15.22 10.99
CA ASP A 13 -34.38 14.27 9.93
C ASP A 13 -35.01 14.94 8.70
N GLU A 14 -35.80 16.00 8.87
CA GLU A 14 -36.41 16.76 7.77
C GLU A 14 -35.34 17.49 6.95
N LEU A 15 -34.39 18.15 7.65
CA LEU A 15 -33.22 18.79 7.04
C LEU A 15 -32.27 17.77 6.38
N LEU A 16 -32.10 16.59 6.99
CA LEU A 16 -31.31 15.49 6.43
C LEU A 16 -31.98 14.87 5.19
N ASN A 17 -33.31 14.77 5.15
CA ASN A 17 -34.03 14.21 4.00
C ASN A 17 -34.02 15.17 2.79
N GLU A 18 -34.18 16.48 3.03
CA GLU A 18 -34.09 17.49 1.98
C GLU A 18 -32.67 17.52 1.38
N THR A 19 -31.63 17.55 2.23
CA THR A 19 -30.23 17.45 1.76
C THR A 19 -29.87 16.10 1.15
N ALA A 20 -30.47 14.97 1.56
CA ALA A 20 -30.21 13.66 0.95
C ALA A 20 -30.64 13.59 -0.52
N ALA A 21 -31.69 14.32 -0.91
CA ALA A 21 -32.11 14.46 -2.31
C ALA A 21 -31.14 15.35 -3.10
N GLU A 22 -30.62 16.43 -2.50
CA GLU A 22 -29.63 17.32 -3.13
C GLU A 22 -28.22 16.70 -3.24
N ASN A 23 -27.86 15.80 -2.31
CA ASN A 23 -26.52 15.18 -2.20
C ASN A 23 -26.16 14.18 -3.32
N GLY A 24 -26.94 14.10 -4.39
CA GLY A 24 -26.62 13.33 -5.59
C GLY A 24 -26.85 11.82 -5.48
N ARG A 25 -27.71 11.37 -4.55
CA ARG A 25 -28.22 9.99 -4.54
C ARG A 25 -29.13 9.74 -5.74
N SER A 26 -29.05 8.55 -6.33
CA SER A 26 -30.01 8.10 -7.34
C SER A 26 -30.24 6.58 -7.26
N PRO A 27 -31.32 6.07 -7.87
CA PRO A 27 -31.51 4.62 -8.02
C PRO A 27 -30.36 3.91 -8.73
N GLN A 28 -29.52 4.63 -9.50
CA GLN A 28 -28.29 4.04 -10.06
C GLN A 28 -27.16 3.98 -9.02
N SER A 29 -26.98 4.99 -8.16
CA SER A 29 -25.98 4.92 -7.08
C SER A 29 -26.35 3.82 -6.07
N ASP A 30 -27.62 3.67 -5.72
CA ASP A 30 -28.14 2.60 -4.86
C ASP A 30 -27.73 1.21 -5.40
N ILE A 31 -27.98 0.96 -6.69
CA ILE A 31 -27.62 -0.30 -7.36
C ILE A 31 -26.11 -0.51 -7.40
N ILE A 32 -25.34 0.51 -7.80
CA ILE A 32 -23.88 0.42 -7.93
C ILE A 32 -23.22 0.15 -6.57
N ILE A 33 -23.61 0.89 -5.53
CA ILE A 33 -23.02 0.80 -4.19
C ILE A 33 -23.46 -0.50 -3.51
N GLY A 34 -24.73 -0.89 -3.59
CA GLY A 34 -25.22 -2.15 -3.05
C GLY A 34 -24.52 -3.38 -3.65
N VAL A 35 -24.41 -3.45 -4.99
CA VAL A 35 -23.64 -4.52 -5.66
C VAL A 35 -22.17 -4.49 -5.26
N ALA A 36 -21.54 -3.31 -5.21
CA ALA A 36 -20.14 -3.17 -4.85
C ALA A 36 -19.85 -3.60 -3.40
N MET A 37 -20.72 -3.27 -2.43
CA MET A 37 -20.61 -3.73 -1.04
C MET A 37 -20.73 -5.26 -0.93
N ILE A 38 -21.72 -5.86 -1.58
CA ILE A 38 -21.91 -7.33 -1.61
C ILE A 38 -20.68 -8.02 -2.20
N VAL A 39 -20.26 -7.61 -3.41
CA VAL A 39 -19.15 -8.24 -4.15
C VAL A 39 -17.83 -8.08 -3.40
N LEU A 40 -17.55 -6.90 -2.85
CA LEU A 40 -16.32 -6.66 -2.10
C LEU A 40 -16.28 -7.48 -0.80
N SER A 41 -17.36 -7.48 -0.02
CA SER A 41 -17.45 -8.24 1.24
C SER A 41 -17.28 -9.74 1.03
N VAL A 42 -17.90 -10.29 -0.02
CA VAL A 42 -17.73 -11.71 -0.40
C VAL A 42 -16.30 -12.02 -0.83
N ILE A 43 -15.65 -11.13 -1.60
CA ILE A 43 -14.24 -11.29 -1.99
C ILE A 43 -13.31 -11.23 -0.77
N CYS A 44 -13.53 -10.30 0.16
CA CYS A 44 -12.78 -10.20 1.42
C CYS A 44 -12.92 -11.48 2.25
N ALA A 45 -14.15 -11.94 2.49
CA ALA A 45 -14.45 -13.15 3.26
C ALA A 45 -13.78 -14.41 2.66
N ILE A 46 -13.86 -14.59 1.33
CA ILE A 46 -13.21 -15.72 0.63
C ILE A 46 -11.68 -15.62 0.74
N ALA A 47 -11.10 -14.44 0.49
CA ALA A 47 -9.66 -14.23 0.55
C ALA A 47 -9.07 -14.51 1.94
N TYR A 48 -9.79 -14.13 3.00
CA TYR A 48 -9.40 -14.41 4.38
C TYR A 48 -9.64 -15.87 4.77
N SER A 49 -10.76 -16.47 4.36
CA SER A 49 -11.05 -17.89 4.62
C SER A 49 -9.95 -18.82 4.07
N ILE A 50 -9.41 -18.51 2.88
CA ILE A 50 -8.25 -19.22 2.31
C ILE A 50 -7.02 -19.13 3.23
N ILE A 51 -6.81 -17.99 3.88
CA ILE A 51 -5.70 -17.75 4.82
C ILE A 51 -5.93 -18.46 6.16
N LEU A 52 -7.14 -18.42 6.70
CA LEU A 52 -7.51 -19.16 7.91
C LEU A 52 -7.30 -20.66 7.71
N VAL A 53 -7.77 -21.23 6.59
CA VAL A 53 -7.54 -22.64 6.22
C VAL A 53 -6.04 -22.95 6.06
N ALA A 54 -5.26 -22.03 5.49
CA ALA A 54 -3.82 -22.20 5.32
C ALA A 54 -3.04 -22.12 6.65
N ILE A 55 -3.49 -21.33 7.64
CA ILE A 55 -2.92 -21.31 9.00
C ILE A 55 -3.37 -22.54 9.79
N TRP A 56 -4.65 -22.94 9.69
CA TRP A 56 -5.24 -24.07 10.42
C TRP A 56 -4.63 -25.42 10.04
N ARG A 57 -4.45 -25.68 8.72
CA ARG A 57 -3.79 -26.90 8.23
C ARG A 57 -2.31 -26.99 8.63
N ASP A 58 -1.71 -25.89 9.08
CA ASP A 58 -0.29 -25.75 9.33
C ASP A 58 0.03 -25.86 10.84
N LYS A 59 0.22 -27.10 11.29
CA LYS A 59 0.54 -27.45 12.69
C LYS A 59 1.77 -26.72 13.26
N GLU A 60 2.67 -26.22 12.41
CA GLU A 60 3.81 -25.41 12.83
C GLU A 60 3.37 -23.96 13.14
N LEU A 61 2.64 -23.32 12.22
CA LEU A 61 2.18 -21.95 12.38
C LEU A 61 1.17 -21.81 13.53
N ILE A 62 0.12 -22.63 13.56
CA ILE A 62 -0.92 -22.55 14.60
C ILE A 62 -0.38 -22.85 16.02
N ARG A 63 0.83 -23.44 16.14
CA ARG A 63 1.51 -23.62 17.43
C ARG A 63 2.08 -22.30 17.98
N MET A 64 2.49 -21.37 17.11
CA MET A 64 3.03 -20.05 17.48
C MET A 64 1.92 -19.15 18.03
N THR A 65 2.14 -18.52 19.20
CA THR A 65 1.11 -17.69 19.87
C THR A 65 0.59 -16.55 18.99
N SER A 66 1.47 -15.81 18.30
CA SER A 66 1.05 -14.72 17.42
C SER A 66 0.14 -15.17 16.27
N TYR A 67 0.33 -16.37 15.72
CA TYR A 67 -0.54 -16.92 14.68
C TYR A 67 -1.90 -17.40 15.20
N LYS A 68 -2.02 -17.71 16.51
CA LYS A 68 -3.33 -17.97 17.14
C LYS A 68 -4.14 -16.68 17.24
N PHE A 69 -3.52 -15.57 17.67
CA PHE A 69 -4.16 -14.26 17.65
C PHE A 69 -4.57 -13.86 16.22
N MET A 70 -3.68 -14.04 15.22
CA MET A 70 -4.01 -13.80 13.80
C MET A 70 -5.15 -14.70 13.27
N PHE A 71 -5.29 -15.92 13.76
CA PHE A 71 -6.39 -16.82 13.39
C PHE A 71 -7.74 -16.38 13.99
N VAL A 72 -7.76 -15.89 15.23
CA VAL A 72 -8.99 -15.36 15.85
C VAL A 72 -9.35 -13.98 15.27
N LEU A 73 -8.36 -13.11 15.00
CA LEU A 73 -8.56 -11.85 14.26
C LEU A 73 -9.28 -12.09 12.93
N GLY A 74 -8.78 -13.03 12.12
CA GLY A 74 -9.41 -13.37 10.85
C GLY A 74 -10.80 -14.01 10.98
N TRP A 75 -11.13 -14.62 12.12
CA TRP A 75 -12.49 -15.05 12.43
C TRP A 75 -13.42 -13.85 12.62
N CYS A 76 -12.99 -12.81 13.37
CA CYS A 76 -13.72 -11.55 13.48
C CYS A 76 -13.93 -10.90 12.11
N ASP A 77 -12.87 -10.76 11.32
CA ASP A 77 -12.92 -10.17 9.97
C ASP A 77 -13.90 -10.91 9.03
N VAL A 78 -13.87 -12.25 9.02
CA VAL A 78 -14.79 -13.04 8.17
C VAL A 78 -16.25 -12.91 8.62
N ILE A 79 -16.51 -12.79 9.92
CA ILE A 79 -17.86 -12.58 10.43
C ILE A 79 -18.33 -11.14 10.17
N GLN A 80 -17.47 -10.14 10.31
CA GLN A 80 -17.78 -8.73 9.99
C GLN A 80 -18.11 -8.52 8.50
N CYS A 81 -17.50 -9.29 7.59
CA CYS A 81 -17.91 -9.30 6.18
C CYS A 81 -19.37 -9.72 5.94
N PHE A 82 -20.02 -10.44 6.85
CA PHE A 82 -21.42 -10.87 6.66
C PHE A 82 -22.42 -9.71 6.82
N PRO A 83 -22.44 -8.93 7.94
CA PRO A 83 -23.22 -7.69 8.03
C PRO A 83 -22.98 -6.74 6.85
N HIS A 84 -21.73 -6.56 6.40
CA HIS A 84 -21.45 -5.68 5.25
C HIS A 84 -21.97 -6.20 3.90
N ALA A 85 -22.07 -7.53 3.72
CA ALA A 85 -22.76 -8.08 2.56
C ALA A 85 -24.28 -7.86 2.67
N VAL A 86 -24.86 -7.97 3.88
CA VAL A 86 -26.28 -7.71 4.13
C VAL A 86 -26.62 -6.22 4.01
N THR A 87 -25.75 -5.29 4.40
CA THR A 87 -26.00 -3.86 4.18
C THR A 87 -26.04 -3.51 2.70
N GLY A 88 -25.18 -4.11 1.87
CA GLY A 88 -25.29 -3.96 0.42
C GLY A 88 -26.64 -4.45 -0.13
N VAL A 89 -27.25 -5.48 0.48
CA VAL A 89 -28.63 -5.90 0.16
C VAL A 89 -29.65 -4.85 0.64
N PHE A 90 -29.47 -4.25 1.82
CA PHE A 90 -30.32 -3.14 2.28
C PHE A 90 -30.23 -1.93 1.34
N THR A 91 -29.05 -1.63 0.78
CA THR A 91 -28.86 -0.61 -0.26
C THR A 91 -29.59 -0.94 -1.56
N LEU A 92 -29.63 -2.20 -1.98
CA LEU A 92 -30.34 -2.60 -3.21
C LEU A 92 -31.87 -2.49 -3.11
N TYR A 93 -32.44 -2.69 -1.93
CA TYR A 93 -33.89 -2.60 -1.70
C TYR A 93 -34.33 -1.30 -1.04
N GLN A 94 -33.39 -0.39 -0.72
CA GLN A 94 -33.62 0.84 0.04
C GLN A 94 -34.48 0.60 1.30
N SER A 95 -34.15 -0.49 2.00
CA SER A 95 -34.87 -0.97 3.17
C SER A 95 -33.99 -1.91 3.99
N THR A 96 -34.02 -1.77 5.32
CA THR A 96 -33.36 -2.70 6.25
C THR A 96 -34.18 -3.99 6.51
N GLY A 97 -35.29 -4.17 5.80
CA GLY A 97 -36.16 -5.34 5.91
C GLY A 97 -37.02 -5.31 7.17
N THR A 98 -36.54 -5.94 8.25
CA THR A 98 -37.20 -5.90 9.57
C THR A 98 -36.27 -5.33 10.62
N TYR A 99 -36.82 -4.62 11.61
CA TYR A 99 -36.07 -4.08 12.75
C TYR A 99 -35.13 -5.11 13.39
N TRP A 100 -35.62 -6.35 13.57
CA TRP A 100 -34.83 -7.44 14.14
C TRP A 100 -33.65 -7.88 13.27
N LEU A 101 -33.81 -7.87 11.94
CA LEU A 101 -32.71 -8.18 11.01
C LEU A 101 -31.66 -7.05 11.01
N ALA A 102 -32.10 -5.79 10.97
CA ALA A 102 -31.23 -4.63 11.04
C ALA A 102 -30.39 -4.62 12.33
N LYS A 103 -31.07 -4.80 13.48
CA LYS A 103 -30.44 -4.86 14.80
C LYS A 103 -29.50 -6.06 14.94
N LEU A 104 -29.88 -7.23 14.41
CA LEU A 104 -29.00 -8.41 14.41
C LEU A 104 -27.70 -8.17 13.62
N MET A 105 -27.75 -7.44 12.50
CA MET A 105 -26.53 -7.09 11.76
C MET A 105 -25.64 -6.14 12.55
N GLY A 106 -26.21 -5.18 13.29
CA GLY A 106 -25.46 -4.32 14.22
C GLY A 106 -24.81 -5.09 15.38
N VAL A 107 -25.54 -6.06 15.95
CA VAL A 107 -25.05 -6.99 16.99
C VAL A 107 -23.91 -7.90 16.48
N PHE A 108 -23.74 -8.06 15.17
CA PHE A 108 -22.58 -8.73 14.60
C PHE A 108 -21.44 -7.78 14.21
N ALA A 109 -21.73 -6.62 13.63
CA ALA A 109 -20.72 -5.71 13.08
C ALA A 109 -19.77 -5.13 14.15
N THR A 110 -20.28 -4.31 15.07
CA THR A 110 -19.48 -3.65 16.11
C THR A 110 -18.77 -4.65 17.04
N PRO A 111 -19.44 -5.65 17.65
CA PRO A 111 -18.79 -6.46 18.69
C PRO A 111 -17.60 -7.27 18.20
N PHE A 112 -17.65 -7.80 16.97
CA PHE A 112 -16.52 -8.50 16.38
C PHE A 112 -15.35 -7.57 16.04
N TYR A 113 -15.63 -6.33 15.62
CA TYR A 113 -14.60 -5.33 15.41
C TYR A 113 -13.93 -4.87 16.72
N VAL A 114 -14.69 -4.62 17.79
CA VAL A 114 -14.14 -4.33 19.12
C VAL A 114 -13.25 -5.48 19.61
N GLY A 115 -13.69 -6.74 19.44
CA GLY A 115 -12.87 -7.91 19.73
C GLY A 115 -11.57 -7.97 18.91
N TYR A 116 -11.64 -7.58 17.64
CA TYR A 116 -10.49 -7.44 16.75
C TYR A 116 -9.51 -6.34 17.21
N ALA A 117 -10.01 -5.20 17.72
CA ALA A 117 -9.17 -4.13 18.27
C ALA A 117 -8.42 -4.63 19.53
N VAL A 118 -9.12 -5.29 20.45
CA VAL A 118 -8.53 -5.90 21.66
C VAL A 118 -7.50 -6.98 21.29
N LEU A 119 -7.78 -7.85 20.32
CA LEU A 119 -6.82 -8.85 19.83
C LEU A 119 -5.57 -8.22 19.18
N THR A 120 -5.73 -7.07 18.51
CA THR A 120 -4.62 -6.32 17.91
C THR A 120 -3.71 -5.72 18.99
N VAL A 121 -4.28 -5.22 20.10
CA VAL A 121 -3.53 -4.82 21.30
C VAL A 121 -2.78 -6.01 21.91
N MET A 122 -3.43 -7.15 22.11
CA MET A 122 -2.77 -8.35 22.65
C MET A 122 -1.63 -8.86 21.76
N LEU A 123 -1.79 -8.76 20.44
CA LEU A 123 -0.74 -9.07 19.46
C LEU A 123 0.45 -8.09 19.53
N SER A 124 0.19 -6.78 19.70
CA SER A 124 1.26 -5.78 19.82
C SER A 124 2.04 -5.94 21.14
N ILE A 125 1.36 -6.25 22.24
CA ILE A 125 1.98 -6.60 23.54
C ILE A 125 2.84 -7.87 23.40
N ASN A 126 2.31 -8.95 22.78
CA ASN A 126 3.08 -10.17 22.53
C ASN A 126 4.37 -9.90 21.75
N ARG A 127 4.31 -9.11 20.67
CA ARG A 127 5.50 -8.79 19.88
C ARG A 127 6.48 -7.87 20.59
N PHE A 128 6.01 -6.99 21.46
CA PHE A 128 6.89 -6.19 22.32
C PHE A 128 7.61 -7.05 23.36
N LEU A 129 6.89 -7.87 24.14
CA LEU A 129 7.50 -8.72 25.17
C LEU A 129 8.45 -9.78 24.57
N GLN A 130 8.09 -10.40 23.45
CA GLN A 130 8.94 -11.39 22.77
C GLN A 130 10.32 -10.83 22.37
N LEU A 131 10.42 -9.52 22.11
CA LEU A 131 11.66 -8.85 21.67
C LEU A 131 12.37 -8.09 22.80
N ALA A 132 11.65 -7.59 23.80
CA ALA A 132 12.20 -6.84 24.91
C ALA A 132 12.47 -7.70 26.16
N PHE A 133 11.54 -8.60 26.51
CA PHE A 133 11.55 -9.36 27.76
C PHE A 133 11.14 -10.84 27.52
N PRO A 134 11.99 -11.68 26.86
CA PRO A 134 11.61 -13.04 26.47
C PRO A 134 11.19 -13.97 27.62
N HIS A 135 11.61 -13.69 28.86
CA HIS A 135 11.18 -14.42 30.04
C HIS A 135 9.73 -14.09 30.44
N LEU A 136 9.28 -12.84 30.25
CA LEU A 136 7.88 -12.46 30.45
C LEU A 136 6.98 -13.00 29.34
N ASP A 137 7.46 -13.03 28.09
CA ASP A 137 6.74 -13.63 26.95
C ASP A 137 6.45 -15.12 27.18
N GLN A 138 7.43 -15.89 27.66
CA GLN A 138 7.23 -17.32 27.98
C GLN A 138 6.17 -17.56 29.06
N THR A 139 6.05 -16.66 30.05
CA THR A 139 5.04 -16.75 31.12
C THR A 139 3.68 -16.26 30.64
N LEU A 140 3.59 -15.00 30.21
CA LEU A 140 2.34 -14.30 29.87
C LEU A 140 1.72 -14.77 28.55
N PHE A 141 2.53 -15.27 27.62
CA PHE A 141 2.07 -15.83 26.33
C PHE A 141 2.35 -17.33 26.20
N SER A 142 2.44 -18.03 27.35
CA SER A 142 2.43 -19.49 27.43
C SER A 142 1.22 -20.11 26.71
N PRO A 143 1.27 -21.39 26.30
CA PRO A 143 0.14 -22.03 25.60
C PRO A 143 -1.17 -22.09 26.40
N LYS A 144 -1.11 -21.99 27.73
CA LYS A 144 -2.29 -21.82 28.60
C LYS A 144 -2.74 -20.36 28.66
N ALA A 145 -1.84 -19.43 29.01
CA ALA A 145 -2.17 -18.00 29.11
C ALA A 145 -2.68 -17.40 27.80
N THR A 146 -2.17 -17.85 26.65
CA THR A 146 -2.69 -17.45 25.31
C THR A 146 -4.19 -17.74 25.16
N LYS A 147 -4.67 -18.88 25.69
CA LYS A 147 -6.12 -19.20 25.65
C LYS A 147 -6.92 -18.28 26.56
N VAL A 148 -6.36 -17.87 27.70
CA VAL A 148 -6.98 -16.89 28.61
C VAL A 148 -7.08 -15.53 27.92
N TRP A 149 -6.01 -15.03 27.28
CA TRP A 149 -6.05 -13.76 26.54
C TRP A 149 -7.05 -13.77 25.37
N ILE A 150 -7.15 -14.88 24.64
CA ILE A 150 -8.20 -15.05 23.60
C ILE A 150 -9.59 -15.07 24.26
N GLY A 151 -9.77 -15.76 25.38
CA GLY A 151 -11.02 -15.77 26.14
C GLY A 151 -11.44 -14.40 26.67
N VAL A 152 -10.49 -13.58 27.13
CA VAL A 152 -10.73 -12.19 27.54
C VAL A 152 -11.20 -11.36 26.36
N ALA A 153 -10.54 -11.45 25.20
CA ALA A 153 -10.95 -10.71 24.00
C ALA A 153 -12.33 -11.13 23.48
N LEU A 154 -12.65 -12.44 23.51
CA LEU A 154 -13.99 -12.94 23.21
C LEU A 154 -15.02 -12.51 24.27
N GLY A 155 -14.61 -12.32 25.53
CA GLY A 155 -15.42 -11.71 26.58
C GLY A 155 -15.87 -10.28 26.24
N PHE A 156 -14.98 -9.47 25.64
CA PHE A 156 -15.37 -8.16 25.10
C PHE A 156 -16.39 -8.28 23.95
N VAL A 157 -16.22 -9.23 23.02
CA VAL A 157 -17.21 -9.49 21.96
C VAL A 157 -18.57 -9.82 22.57
N VAL A 158 -18.64 -10.76 23.51
CA VAL A 158 -19.89 -11.18 24.16
C VAL A 158 -20.52 -10.04 24.97
N PHE A 159 -19.73 -9.23 25.67
CA PHE A 159 -20.22 -8.05 26.39
C PHE A 159 -20.89 -7.05 25.44
N TYR A 160 -20.23 -6.70 24.32
CA TYR A 160 -20.79 -5.78 23.32
C TYR A 160 -22.01 -6.36 22.59
N MET A 161 -22.03 -7.68 22.32
CA MET A 161 -23.22 -8.36 21.79
C MET A 161 -24.41 -8.24 22.74
N ILE A 162 -24.22 -8.47 24.04
CA ILE A 162 -25.29 -8.34 25.04
C ILE A 162 -25.76 -6.88 25.13
N ALA A 163 -24.82 -5.91 25.12
CA ALA A 163 -25.15 -4.49 25.16
C ALA A 163 -26.00 -4.05 23.95
N LEU A 164 -25.60 -4.41 22.72
CA LEU A 164 -26.33 -4.05 21.50
C LEU A 164 -27.59 -4.91 21.24
N ALA A 165 -27.69 -6.10 21.82
CA ALA A 165 -28.93 -6.89 21.78
C ALA A 165 -29.99 -6.35 22.76
N SER A 166 -29.57 -5.66 23.83
CA SER A 166 -30.44 -5.07 24.85
C SER A 166 -31.41 -4.01 24.28
N PRO A 167 -32.51 -3.67 24.97
CA PRO A 167 -33.38 -2.58 24.55
C PRO A 167 -32.77 -1.18 24.75
N TRP A 168 -31.62 -1.05 25.41
CA TRP A 168 -31.04 0.24 25.78
C TRP A 168 -30.00 0.78 24.80
N ALA A 169 -29.51 -0.03 23.87
CA ALA A 169 -28.58 0.39 22.83
C ALA A 169 -28.89 -0.29 21.50
N SER A 170 -28.58 0.40 20.40
CA SER A 170 -28.61 -0.17 19.05
C SER A 170 -27.68 0.62 18.13
N ILE A 171 -27.15 -0.06 17.12
CA ILE A 171 -26.56 0.57 15.94
C ILE A 171 -27.42 0.17 14.75
N VAL A 172 -27.72 1.11 13.86
CA VAL A 172 -28.73 0.97 12.79
C VAL A 172 -28.12 1.40 11.46
N TYR A 173 -28.42 0.65 10.40
CA TYR A 173 -28.04 1.02 9.05
C TYR A 173 -29.07 1.96 8.44
N ASN A 174 -28.63 3.09 7.89
CA ASN A 174 -29.44 4.04 7.15
C ASN A 174 -29.16 3.86 5.64
N PRO A 175 -30.11 3.30 4.85
CA PRO A 175 -29.94 3.11 3.41
C PRO A 175 -29.81 4.43 2.63
N ASP A 176 -30.38 5.53 3.12
CA ASP A 176 -30.38 6.83 2.44
C ASP A 176 -29.01 7.51 2.45
N TRP A 177 -28.21 7.24 3.48
CA TRP A 177 -26.83 7.73 3.66
C TRP A 177 -25.77 6.64 3.46
N TYR A 178 -26.21 5.43 3.10
CA TYR A 178 -25.40 4.19 2.99
C TYR A 178 -24.55 3.85 4.23
N SER A 179 -24.95 4.31 5.42
CA SER A 179 -24.11 4.36 6.63
C SER A 179 -24.68 3.60 7.82
N TRP A 180 -23.81 3.26 8.78
CA TRP A 180 -24.20 2.88 10.13
C TRP A 180 -24.06 4.08 11.07
N ASP A 181 -25.03 4.28 11.97
CA ASP A 181 -24.87 5.15 13.13
C ASP A 181 -25.60 4.55 14.34
N TYR A 182 -25.29 5.06 15.53
CA TYR A 182 -25.92 4.67 16.78
C TYR A 182 -27.31 5.27 16.91
N ASP A 183 -28.25 4.49 17.45
CA ASP A 183 -29.59 4.97 17.77
C ASP A 183 -29.54 5.77 19.08
N TYR A 184 -29.23 7.06 19.00
CA TYR A 184 -29.15 7.97 20.15
C TYR A 184 -30.50 8.28 20.80
N THR A 185 -31.63 7.77 20.27
CA THR A 185 -32.91 7.80 21.01
C THR A 185 -32.86 6.84 22.21
N LEU A 186 -32.00 5.82 22.14
CA LEU A 186 -31.76 4.85 23.21
C LEU A 186 -30.58 5.32 24.10
N PRO A 187 -30.79 5.52 25.42
CA PRO A 187 -29.80 6.19 26.28
C PRO A 187 -28.49 5.42 26.47
N GLY A 188 -28.50 4.10 26.27
CA GLY A 188 -27.30 3.25 26.33
C GLY A 188 -26.41 3.37 25.09
N SER A 189 -26.96 3.71 23.91
CA SER A 189 -26.19 3.83 22.66
C SER A 189 -25.02 4.80 22.79
N PHE A 190 -25.23 5.95 23.44
CA PHE A 190 -24.18 6.93 23.71
C PHE A 190 -23.03 6.34 24.55
N TYR A 191 -23.35 5.62 25.63
CA TYR A 191 -22.33 5.00 26.48
C TYR A 191 -21.58 3.87 25.78
N VAL A 192 -22.26 3.08 24.94
CA VAL A 192 -21.63 2.03 24.12
C VAL A 192 -20.67 2.66 23.10
N GLN A 193 -21.09 3.70 22.38
CA GLN A 193 -20.22 4.43 21.43
C GLN A 193 -18.99 5.05 22.12
N LYS A 194 -19.16 5.67 23.30
CA LYS A 194 -18.00 6.24 24.03
C LYS A 194 -17.05 5.17 24.56
N LEU A 195 -17.55 4.00 24.96
CA LEU A 195 -16.70 2.88 25.35
C LEU A 195 -15.99 2.25 24.15
N GLU A 196 -16.65 2.15 22.99
CA GLU A 196 -16.11 1.67 21.71
C GLU A 196 -14.93 2.57 21.29
N MET A 197 -15.18 3.87 21.18
CA MET A 197 -14.18 4.90 20.87
C MET A 197 -12.95 4.82 21.80
N VAL A 198 -13.14 4.64 23.11
CA VAL A 198 -12.05 4.53 24.08
C VAL A 198 -11.22 3.26 23.87
N ILE A 199 -11.85 2.10 23.61
CA ILE A 199 -11.15 0.83 23.35
C ILE A 199 -10.39 0.89 22.03
N GLU A 200 -11.00 1.43 20.98
CA GLU A 200 -10.43 1.48 19.63
C GLU A 200 -9.31 2.52 19.53
N VAL A 201 -9.61 3.79 19.79
CA VAL A 201 -8.64 4.89 19.65
C VAL A 201 -7.53 4.73 20.69
N GLY A 202 -7.87 4.39 21.93
CA GLY A 202 -6.89 4.09 22.99
C GLY A 202 -6.03 2.86 22.68
N GLY A 203 -6.64 1.78 22.19
CA GLY A 203 -5.95 0.56 21.77
C GLY A 203 -5.01 0.77 20.58
N ILE A 204 -5.38 1.63 19.64
CA ILE A 204 -4.56 2.05 18.49
C ILE A 204 -3.35 2.86 18.96
N PHE A 205 -3.52 3.86 19.84
CA PHE A 205 -2.39 4.62 20.37
C PHE A 205 -1.44 3.74 21.19
N LEU A 206 -1.98 2.84 22.04
CA LEU A 206 -1.19 1.86 22.79
C LEU A 206 -0.40 0.92 21.87
N SER A 207 -1.05 0.36 20.84
CA SER A 207 -0.39 -0.50 19.85
C SER A 207 0.65 0.25 19.03
N GLY A 208 0.40 1.51 18.66
CA GLY A 208 1.37 2.38 18.00
C GLY A 208 2.64 2.57 18.83
N GLY A 209 2.47 2.91 20.12
CA GLY A 209 3.59 3.01 21.08
C GLY A 209 4.37 1.71 21.23
N LEU A 210 3.67 0.58 21.35
CA LEU A 210 4.30 -0.75 21.44
C LEU A 210 5.06 -1.13 20.16
N TYR A 211 4.52 -0.83 18.97
CA TYR A 211 5.22 -1.09 17.70
C TYR A 211 6.41 -0.15 17.48
N ILE A 212 6.36 1.11 17.94
CA ILE A 212 7.54 1.99 18.01
C ILE A 212 8.60 1.36 18.93
N GLY A 213 8.20 0.85 20.10
CA GLY A 213 9.07 0.09 21.01
C GLY A 213 9.71 -1.13 20.34
N VAL A 214 8.94 -1.92 19.58
CA VAL A 214 9.43 -3.06 18.78
C VAL A 214 10.46 -2.62 17.74
N ILE A 215 10.22 -1.52 17.02
CA ILE A 215 11.16 -0.97 16.03
C ILE A 215 12.47 -0.55 16.71
N ILE A 216 12.40 0.18 17.82
CA ILE A 216 13.56 0.60 18.61
C ILE A 216 14.36 -0.61 19.10
N MET A 217 13.68 -1.63 19.63
CA MET A 217 14.35 -2.84 20.13
C MET A 217 14.99 -3.65 19.00
N LEU A 218 14.37 -3.77 17.83
CA LEU A 218 14.98 -4.41 16.65
C LEU A 218 16.16 -3.60 16.09
N MET A 219 16.12 -2.27 16.16
CA MET A 219 17.25 -1.42 15.79
C MET A 219 18.44 -1.58 16.76
N ARG A 220 18.19 -1.65 18.07
CA ARG A 220 19.22 -1.91 19.11
C ARG A 220 19.80 -3.33 19.00
N THR A 221 18.95 -4.34 18.94
CA THR A 221 19.35 -5.77 18.92
C THR A 221 19.84 -6.26 17.55
N ARG A 222 19.82 -5.39 16.53
CA ARG A 222 20.18 -5.69 15.12
C ARG A 222 21.45 -6.52 14.94
N LYS A 223 22.51 -6.26 15.73
CA LYS A 223 23.77 -7.04 15.66
C LYS A 223 23.55 -8.53 15.95
N ARG A 224 22.70 -8.86 16.94
CA ARG A 224 22.36 -10.24 17.34
C ARG A 224 21.43 -10.89 16.32
N PHE A 225 20.41 -10.18 15.84
CA PHE A 225 19.46 -10.72 14.87
C PHE A 225 19.99 -10.87 13.44
N ALA A 226 21.00 -10.08 13.03
CA ALA A 226 21.60 -10.19 11.69
C ALA A 226 22.24 -11.56 11.42
N ALA A 227 22.64 -12.31 12.46
CA ALA A 227 23.11 -13.68 12.35
C ALA A 227 21.97 -14.72 12.27
N SER A 228 20.73 -14.35 12.57
CA SER A 228 19.59 -15.28 12.61
C SER A 228 18.86 -15.37 11.27
N ARG A 229 18.67 -16.61 10.78
CA ARG A 229 17.92 -16.90 9.54
C ARG A 229 16.48 -16.36 9.58
N ASN A 230 15.90 -16.26 10.78
CA ASN A 230 14.51 -15.87 11.02
C ASN A 230 14.27 -14.35 10.99
N TYR A 231 15.31 -13.51 11.09
CA TYR A 231 15.18 -12.04 11.08
C TYR A 231 14.37 -11.52 9.89
N THR A 232 14.53 -12.12 8.70
CA THR A 232 13.75 -11.69 7.52
C THR A 232 12.27 -12.05 7.60
N THR A 233 11.85 -12.96 8.48
CA THR A 233 10.45 -13.29 8.74
C THR A 233 9.85 -12.34 9.77
N GLU A 234 10.55 -12.07 10.88
CA GLU A 234 10.06 -11.13 11.89
C GLU A 234 9.95 -9.70 11.35
N VAL A 235 10.93 -9.22 10.57
CA VAL A 235 10.84 -7.91 9.89
C VAL A 235 9.67 -7.86 8.90
N LYS A 236 9.33 -8.98 8.25
CA LYS A 236 8.14 -9.04 7.38
C LYS A 236 6.87 -8.90 8.21
N ILE A 237 6.72 -9.68 9.28
CA ILE A 237 5.53 -9.64 10.15
C ILE A 237 5.37 -8.26 10.79
N LEU A 238 6.46 -7.60 11.20
CA LEU A 238 6.42 -6.22 11.69
C LEU A 238 5.93 -5.24 10.63
N ILE A 239 6.40 -5.33 9.38
CA ILE A 239 5.90 -4.47 8.29
C ILE A 239 4.41 -4.71 8.08
N GLN A 240 3.95 -5.97 8.09
CA GLN A 240 2.52 -6.28 7.99
C GLN A 240 1.72 -5.60 9.12
N ALA A 241 2.13 -5.81 10.38
CA ALA A 241 1.45 -5.27 11.55
C ALA A 241 1.47 -3.73 11.61
N LEU A 242 2.58 -3.10 11.19
CA LEU A 242 2.69 -1.64 11.12
C LEU A 242 1.78 -1.05 10.04
N THR A 243 1.76 -1.62 8.83
CA THR A 243 0.84 -1.17 7.75
C THR A 243 -0.62 -1.34 8.16
N ILE A 244 -0.96 -2.46 8.80
CA ILE A 244 -2.27 -2.71 9.40
C ILE A 244 -2.62 -1.64 10.45
N THR A 245 -1.74 -1.40 11.42
CA THR A 245 -1.98 -0.42 12.49
C THR A 245 -2.18 0.98 11.93
N VAL A 246 -1.38 1.41 10.96
CA VAL A 246 -1.53 2.71 10.29
C VAL A 246 -2.85 2.82 9.52
N TYR A 247 -3.27 1.76 8.82
CA TYR A 247 -4.58 1.72 8.15
C TYR A 247 -5.72 1.86 9.16
N CYS A 248 -5.65 1.12 10.28
CA CYS A 248 -6.61 1.24 11.38
C CYS A 248 -6.60 2.64 11.99
N SER A 249 -5.44 3.24 12.27
CA SER A 249 -5.37 4.61 12.78
C SER A 249 -6.13 5.59 11.90
N ILE A 250 -5.96 5.51 10.57
CA ILE A 250 -6.67 6.38 9.63
C ILE A 250 -8.17 6.07 9.64
N LEU A 251 -8.57 4.80 9.55
CA LEU A 251 -9.98 4.38 9.59
C LEU A 251 -10.71 4.90 10.84
N ASN A 252 -10.13 4.73 12.03
CA ASN A 252 -10.80 5.04 13.29
C ASN A 252 -10.75 6.55 13.61
N ILE A 253 -9.68 7.25 13.22
CA ILE A 253 -9.64 8.72 13.30
C ILE A 253 -10.71 9.32 12.39
N LEU A 254 -10.82 8.85 11.14
CA LEU A 254 -11.88 9.33 10.25
C LEU A 254 -13.27 8.93 10.76
N TRP A 255 -13.50 7.68 11.17
CA TRP A 255 -14.81 7.24 11.67
C TRP A 255 -15.31 8.03 12.89
N HIS A 256 -14.46 8.26 13.90
CA HIS A 256 -14.86 8.97 15.12
C HIS A 256 -14.79 10.50 15.00
N ASN A 257 -14.30 11.07 13.88
CA ASN A 257 -14.10 12.52 13.71
C ASN A 257 -14.46 13.05 12.31
N TYR A 258 -15.18 12.29 11.46
CA TYR A 258 -15.45 12.69 10.06
C TYR A 258 -16.11 14.07 9.97
N GLN A 259 -17.00 14.38 10.90
CA GLN A 259 -17.71 15.68 11.01
C GLN A 259 -16.77 16.90 11.13
N TYR A 260 -15.50 16.69 11.51
CA TYR A 260 -14.48 17.73 11.62
C TYR A 260 -13.40 17.66 10.52
N ILE A 261 -13.37 16.61 9.70
CA ILE A 261 -12.26 16.28 8.78
C ILE A 261 -12.73 16.16 7.31
N LEU A 262 -13.96 15.72 7.09
CA LEU A 262 -14.54 15.38 5.79
C LEU A 262 -15.88 16.13 5.60
N PRO A 263 -16.30 16.41 4.35
CA PRO A 263 -17.60 17.01 4.09
C PRO A 263 -18.75 16.08 4.53
N LEU A 264 -19.85 16.65 5.00
CA LEU A 264 -21.06 15.92 5.41
C LEU A 264 -21.92 15.50 4.20
N ASP A 265 -21.30 14.84 3.22
CA ASP A 265 -21.94 14.36 2.00
C ASP A 265 -22.06 12.83 1.96
N LEU A 266 -22.97 12.34 1.11
CA LEU A 266 -23.25 10.93 0.86
C LEU A 266 -21.97 10.13 0.52
N TRP A 267 -21.02 10.74 -0.19
CA TRP A 267 -19.83 10.09 -0.73
C TRP A 267 -18.76 9.89 0.36
N THR A 268 -18.71 10.76 1.36
CA THR A 268 -17.94 10.59 2.59
C THR A 268 -18.44 9.39 3.39
N TYR A 269 -19.75 9.31 3.65
CA TYR A 269 -20.34 8.15 4.33
C TYR A 269 -20.14 6.84 3.54
N THR A 270 -20.32 6.89 2.21
CA THR A 270 -20.02 5.79 1.28
C THR A 270 -18.56 5.34 1.43
N GLY A 271 -17.62 6.29 1.38
CA GLY A 271 -16.18 6.04 1.48
C GLY A 271 -15.78 5.40 2.80
N LEU A 272 -16.32 5.88 3.93
CA LEU A 272 -16.11 5.29 5.25
C LEU A 272 -16.59 3.84 5.29
N ASN A 273 -17.78 3.54 4.77
CA ASN A 273 -18.32 2.18 4.73
C ASN A 273 -17.50 1.26 3.81
N PHE A 274 -16.99 1.75 2.68
CA PHE A 274 -16.02 0.98 1.89
C PHE A 274 -14.69 0.77 2.64
N MET A 275 -14.20 1.73 3.41
CA MET A 275 -13.00 1.52 4.24
C MET A 275 -13.21 0.46 5.32
N TRP A 276 -14.39 0.38 5.93
CA TRP A 276 -14.76 -0.72 6.82
C TRP A 276 -14.67 -2.09 6.13
N ILE A 277 -15.27 -2.24 4.95
CA ILE A 277 -15.19 -3.49 4.17
C ILE A 277 -13.76 -3.79 3.72
N PHE A 278 -12.99 -2.76 3.35
CA PHE A 278 -11.58 -2.90 2.98
C PHE A 278 -10.68 -3.28 4.16
N ASN A 279 -11.03 -3.00 5.41
CA ASN A 279 -10.24 -3.42 6.58
C ASN A 279 -10.01 -4.94 6.58
N SER A 280 -11.09 -5.72 6.42
CA SER A 280 -11.04 -7.18 6.31
C SER A 280 -10.39 -7.67 5.00
N GLY A 281 -10.27 -6.82 3.97
CA GLY A 281 -9.54 -7.11 2.73
C GLY A 281 -8.03 -6.79 2.78
N VAL A 282 -7.64 -5.79 3.56
CA VAL A 282 -6.26 -5.30 3.73
C VAL A 282 -5.38 -6.38 4.35
N TYR A 283 -5.89 -7.14 5.33
CA TYR A 283 -5.16 -8.25 5.95
C TYR A 283 -4.79 -9.34 4.93
N PRO A 284 -5.73 -9.97 4.19
CA PRO A 284 -5.41 -10.90 3.12
C PRO A 284 -4.44 -10.35 2.10
N LEU A 285 -4.66 -9.12 1.61
CA LEU A 285 -3.78 -8.48 0.64
C LEU A 285 -2.34 -8.37 1.16
N ILE A 286 -2.16 -7.95 2.42
CA ILE A 286 -0.85 -7.84 3.07
C ILE A 286 -0.20 -9.22 3.30
N TYR A 287 -0.97 -10.26 3.69
CA TYR A 287 -0.45 -11.64 3.74
C TYR A 287 -0.04 -12.16 2.37
N PHE A 288 -0.81 -11.90 1.31
CA PHE A 288 -0.47 -12.28 -0.05
C PHE A 288 0.71 -11.47 -0.61
N ILE A 289 0.89 -10.19 -0.29
CA ILE A 289 2.04 -9.40 -0.76
C ILE A 289 3.30 -9.79 0.01
N VAL A 290 3.24 -9.85 1.33
CA VAL A 290 4.42 -9.95 2.21
C VAL A 290 4.76 -11.39 2.59
N ASN A 291 3.79 -12.22 3.00
CA ASN A 291 4.07 -13.57 3.50
C ASN A 291 4.46 -14.54 2.35
N SER A 292 5.77 -14.58 2.13
CA SER A 292 6.47 -15.46 1.19
C SER A 292 6.21 -16.96 1.41
N ALA A 293 5.98 -17.37 2.66
CA ALA A 293 5.85 -18.78 3.05
C ALA A 293 4.39 -19.26 2.93
N LEU A 294 3.44 -18.46 3.43
CA LEU A 294 2.00 -18.76 3.34
C LEU A 294 1.55 -18.92 1.88
N ARG A 295 1.96 -18.00 0.98
CA ARG A 295 1.79 -18.15 -0.49
C ARG A 295 2.38 -19.45 -1.06
N GLY A 296 3.44 -19.97 -0.45
CA GLY A 296 4.05 -21.23 -0.86
C GLY A 296 3.18 -22.43 -0.47
N LYS A 297 2.65 -22.43 0.76
CA LYS A 297 1.76 -23.47 1.29
C LYS A 297 0.37 -23.43 0.61
N ILE A 298 -0.21 -22.25 0.37
CA ILE A 298 -1.46 -22.09 -0.40
C ILE A 298 -1.33 -22.67 -1.82
N VAL A 299 -0.26 -22.34 -2.57
CA VAL A 299 -0.06 -22.88 -3.93
C VAL A 299 0.17 -24.39 -3.95
N ARG A 300 0.67 -24.99 -2.87
CA ARG A 300 0.72 -26.46 -2.72
C ARG A 300 -0.67 -27.04 -2.50
N ALA A 301 -1.43 -26.51 -1.54
CA ALA A 301 -2.80 -26.95 -1.28
C ALA A 301 -3.71 -26.85 -2.53
N THR A 302 -3.61 -25.77 -3.32
CA THR A 302 -4.36 -25.64 -4.58
C THR A 302 -3.94 -26.69 -5.62
N LYS A 303 -2.66 -27.07 -5.68
CA LYS A 303 -2.18 -28.15 -6.56
C LYS A 303 -2.69 -29.52 -6.08
N GLU A 304 -2.61 -29.79 -4.78
CA GLU A 304 -3.06 -31.04 -4.14
C GLU A 304 -4.56 -31.28 -4.42
N THR A 305 -5.41 -30.29 -4.17
CA THR A 305 -6.85 -30.35 -4.52
C THR A 305 -7.08 -30.60 -6.01
N ARG A 306 -6.32 -29.93 -6.89
CA ARG A 306 -6.42 -30.13 -8.35
C ARG A 306 -6.05 -31.57 -8.75
N THR A 307 -4.98 -32.13 -8.18
CA THR A 307 -4.58 -33.53 -8.47
C THR A 307 -5.63 -34.54 -8.00
N MET A 308 -6.23 -34.34 -6.83
CA MET A 308 -7.33 -35.20 -6.35
C MET A 308 -8.51 -35.17 -7.34
N PHE A 309 -8.94 -33.97 -7.76
CA PHE A 309 -10.06 -33.81 -8.69
C PHE A 309 -9.76 -34.40 -10.09
N THR A 310 -8.51 -34.32 -10.57
CA THR A 310 -8.11 -34.97 -11.82
C THR A 310 -8.15 -36.51 -11.68
N HIS A 311 -7.68 -37.09 -10.58
CA HIS A 311 -7.75 -38.53 -10.38
C HIS A 311 -9.17 -39.08 -10.25
N SER A 312 -10.12 -38.33 -9.69
CA SER A 312 -11.53 -38.73 -9.64
C SER A 312 -12.24 -38.66 -11.00
N VAL A 313 -11.82 -37.77 -11.90
CA VAL A 313 -12.45 -37.60 -13.24
C VAL A 313 -11.85 -38.56 -14.28
N VAL A 314 -10.55 -38.87 -14.20
CA VAL A 314 -9.84 -39.67 -15.21
C VAL A 314 -10.06 -41.19 -15.05
N ASN A 315 -10.77 -41.66 -14.01
CA ASN A 315 -10.89 -43.09 -13.70
C ASN A 315 -12.35 -43.64 -13.69
N PRO A 316 -13.18 -43.40 -14.73
CA PRO A 316 -14.59 -43.83 -14.75
C PRO A 316 -14.79 -45.33 -14.99
N GLU A 317 -13.79 -46.05 -15.53
CA GLU A 317 -13.99 -47.42 -16.05
C GLU A 317 -14.24 -48.52 -15.01
N ARG A 318 -14.02 -48.26 -13.71
CA ARG A 318 -14.15 -49.30 -12.67
C ARG A 318 -15.57 -49.54 -12.16
N SER A 319 -16.58 -48.90 -12.76
CA SER A 319 -18.01 -49.11 -12.46
C SER A 319 -18.75 -49.90 -13.56
N LYS A 320 -18.12 -50.92 -14.15
CA LYS A 320 -18.79 -51.90 -15.01
C LYS A 320 -19.56 -52.95 -14.18
N THR A 321 -20.70 -52.55 -13.63
CA THR A 321 -21.77 -53.45 -13.18
C THR A 321 -22.94 -53.38 -14.15
N ASN A 322 -23.56 -54.53 -14.42
CA ASN A 322 -24.54 -54.66 -15.51
C ASN A 322 -25.81 -53.85 -15.23
N GLY A 323 -26.23 -53.03 -16.19
CA GLY A 323 -27.48 -52.26 -16.15
C GLY A 323 -27.99 -52.00 -17.57
N THR A 324 -29.22 -52.43 -17.86
CA THR A 324 -29.81 -52.42 -19.22
C THR A 324 -30.30 -51.06 -19.67
N HIS A 325 -30.24 -50.84 -20.99
CA HIS A 325 -30.93 -49.82 -21.79
C HIS A 325 -32.02 -48.97 -21.12
N SER A 326 -31.82 -47.66 -21.13
CA SER A 326 -32.87 -46.70 -21.47
C SER A 326 -32.27 -45.50 -22.21
N SER A 327 -32.85 -45.13 -23.34
CA SER A 327 -32.33 -44.09 -24.24
C SER A 327 -33.21 -42.83 -24.19
N THR A 328 -32.74 -41.78 -23.51
CA THR A 328 -33.43 -40.48 -23.46
C THR A 328 -32.51 -39.37 -23.97
N SER A 329 -32.86 -38.81 -25.13
CA SER A 329 -32.15 -37.70 -25.77
C SER A 329 -32.40 -36.36 -25.05
N PHE A 330 -31.34 -35.69 -24.59
CA PHE A 330 -31.43 -34.31 -24.11
C PHE A 330 -31.33 -33.30 -25.27
N PRO A 331 -32.11 -32.20 -25.25
CA PRO A 331 -32.14 -31.23 -26.35
C PRO A 331 -30.92 -30.31 -26.39
N SER A 332 -30.57 -29.86 -27.60
CA SER A 332 -29.49 -28.90 -27.84
C SER A 332 -29.83 -27.50 -27.29
N LEU A 333 -29.04 -27.00 -26.34
CA LEU A 333 -29.21 -25.67 -25.75
C LEU A 333 -28.74 -24.58 -26.73
N ARG A 334 -29.64 -24.12 -27.61
CA ARG A 334 -29.36 -23.08 -28.61
C ARG A 334 -29.17 -21.72 -27.93
N ILE A 335 -27.92 -21.28 -27.79
CA ILE A 335 -27.56 -19.95 -27.27
C ILE A 335 -28.12 -18.87 -28.20
N HIS A 336 -29.05 -18.04 -27.69
CA HIS A 336 -29.52 -16.87 -28.42
C HIS A 336 -28.46 -15.75 -28.43
N SER A 337 -28.22 -15.20 -29.61
CA SER A 337 -27.33 -14.04 -29.80
C SER A 337 -27.91 -12.79 -29.12
N VAL A 338 -27.16 -12.20 -28.19
CA VAL A 338 -27.54 -10.93 -27.56
C VAL A 338 -27.57 -9.83 -28.61
N LYS A 339 -28.74 -9.21 -28.78
CA LYS A 339 -28.94 -8.08 -29.70
C LYS A 339 -28.24 -6.84 -29.12
N LEU A 340 -27.23 -6.33 -29.82
CA LEU A 340 -26.56 -5.08 -29.44
C LEU A 340 -27.58 -3.92 -29.39
N MET A 341 -27.52 -3.13 -28.32
CA MET A 341 -28.19 -1.83 -28.29
C MET A 341 -27.54 -0.89 -29.30
N PRO A 342 -28.30 0.01 -29.96
CA PRO A 342 -27.74 1.05 -30.79
C PRO A 342 -26.85 1.99 -29.96
N ALA A 343 -25.87 2.62 -30.60
CA ALA A 343 -25.02 3.60 -29.94
C ALA A 343 -25.86 4.77 -29.42
N ALA A 344 -25.62 5.19 -28.17
CA ALA A 344 -26.23 6.39 -27.61
C ALA A 344 -25.80 7.60 -28.46
N GLN A 345 -26.78 8.28 -29.07
CA GLN A 345 -26.54 9.54 -29.75
C GLN A 345 -26.21 10.63 -28.72
N ASN A 346 -25.47 11.64 -29.16
CA ASN A 346 -24.99 12.72 -28.30
C ASN A 346 -26.16 13.45 -27.63
N LEU A 347 -26.40 13.20 -26.34
CA LEU A 347 -27.21 14.08 -25.52
C LEU A 347 -26.49 15.42 -25.40
N PRO A 348 -27.17 16.57 -25.62
CA PRO A 348 -26.57 17.87 -25.39
C PRO A 348 -26.22 18.01 -23.91
N MET A 349 -24.99 18.43 -23.61
CA MET A 349 -24.55 18.66 -22.23
C MET A 349 -25.31 19.86 -21.68
N ASP A 350 -25.91 19.71 -20.49
CA ASP A 350 -26.74 20.75 -19.88
C ASP A 350 -25.87 21.96 -19.44
N PRO A 351 -26.09 23.17 -20.01
CA PRO A 351 -25.29 24.36 -19.69
C PRO A 351 -25.57 24.94 -18.29
N SER A 352 -26.52 24.39 -17.52
CA SER A 352 -26.73 24.76 -16.12
C SER A 352 -25.66 24.20 -15.17
N LEU A 353 -25.01 23.08 -15.54
CA LEU A 353 -24.01 22.39 -14.70
C LEU A 353 -22.65 23.10 -14.59
N GLU A 354 -22.39 24.15 -15.38
CA GLU A 354 -21.08 24.81 -15.45
C GLU A 354 -20.93 26.04 -14.51
N LYS A 355 -21.67 26.10 -13.39
CA LYS A 355 -21.75 27.31 -12.53
C LYS A 355 -21.49 27.10 -11.04
N SER A 356 -20.40 26.39 -10.71
CA SER A 356 -19.65 26.73 -9.49
C SER A 356 -18.65 27.86 -9.83
N PRO A 357 -18.85 29.10 -9.36
CA PRO A 357 -17.97 30.21 -9.72
C PRO A 357 -16.57 29.99 -9.13
N ARG A 358 -15.55 29.89 -9.98
CA ARG A 358 -14.16 29.77 -9.53
C ARG A 358 -13.76 31.04 -8.80
N THR A 359 -13.40 30.93 -7.52
CA THR A 359 -12.84 32.08 -6.80
C THR A 359 -11.38 32.27 -7.22
N PRO A 360 -10.89 33.51 -7.39
CA PRO A 360 -9.48 33.76 -7.65
C PRO A 360 -8.54 33.20 -6.57
N GLN A 361 -9.04 33.03 -5.34
CA GLN A 361 -8.30 32.36 -4.25
C GLN A 361 -8.09 30.87 -4.53
N THR A 362 -9.08 30.18 -5.13
CA THR A 362 -8.95 28.77 -5.50
C THR A 362 -7.92 28.60 -6.61
N ASP A 363 -8.03 29.36 -7.71
CA ASP A 363 -7.08 29.28 -8.82
C ASP A 363 -5.64 29.65 -8.37
N LEU A 364 -5.49 30.63 -7.46
CA LEU A 364 -4.21 30.98 -6.83
C LEU A 364 -3.59 29.80 -6.05
N ILE A 365 -4.37 29.12 -5.20
CA ILE A 365 -3.90 27.97 -4.41
C ILE A 365 -3.50 26.80 -5.33
N VAL A 366 -4.35 26.47 -6.30
CA VAL A 366 -4.10 25.38 -7.25
C VAL A 366 -2.86 25.66 -8.10
N GLY A 367 -2.74 26.87 -8.65
CA GLY A 367 -1.59 27.28 -9.45
C GLY A 367 -0.27 27.29 -8.66
N ILE A 368 -0.27 27.81 -7.42
CA ILE A 368 0.91 27.74 -6.53
C ILE A 368 1.34 26.30 -6.31
N MET A 369 0.42 25.40 -5.96
CA MET A 369 0.75 24.00 -5.71
C MET A 369 1.19 23.24 -6.98
N MET A 370 0.56 23.52 -8.13
CA MET A 370 0.98 23.00 -9.43
C MET A 370 2.33 23.56 -9.92
N ILE A 371 2.85 24.62 -9.32
CA ILE A 371 4.22 25.11 -9.55
C ILE A 371 5.20 24.48 -8.54
N LEU A 372 4.88 24.53 -7.24
CA LEU A 372 5.78 24.07 -6.18
C LEU A 372 6.04 22.57 -6.22
N ILE A 373 5.01 21.74 -6.41
CA ILE A 373 5.19 20.28 -6.32
C ILE A 373 6.04 19.74 -7.49
N PRO A 374 5.87 20.16 -8.77
CA PRO A 374 6.79 19.77 -9.84
C PRO A 374 8.22 20.27 -9.62
N ILE A 375 8.43 21.46 -9.03
CA ILE A 375 9.78 21.96 -8.69
C ILE A 375 10.42 21.08 -7.60
N CYS A 376 9.68 20.71 -6.56
CA CYS A 376 10.16 19.80 -5.52
C CYS A 376 10.47 18.40 -6.07
N CYS A 377 9.62 17.85 -6.94
CA CYS A 377 9.86 16.55 -7.56
C CYS A 377 11.05 16.58 -8.52
N SER A 378 11.14 17.62 -9.36
CA SER A 378 12.23 17.77 -10.34
C SER A 378 13.59 18.00 -9.69
N SER A 379 13.66 18.78 -8.60
CA SER A 379 14.90 18.99 -7.83
C SER A 379 15.34 17.72 -7.08
N ALA A 380 14.40 16.98 -6.48
CA ALA A 380 14.68 15.66 -5.89
C ALA A 380 15.19 14.66 -6.95
N TYR A 381 14.59 14.66 -8.14
CA TYR A 381 15.07 13.84 -9.26
C TYR A 381 16.43 14.29 -9.78
N ALA A 382 16.66 15.58 -10.02
CA ALA A 382 17.94 16.10 -10.49
C ALA A 382 19.09 15.71 -9.55
N PHE A 383 18.86 15.71 -8.23
CA PHE A 383 19.81 15.24 -7.23
C PHE A 383 20.10 13.73 -7.33
N ILE A 384 19.07 12.90 -7.52
CA ILE A 384 19.21 11.45 -7.71
C ILE A 384 19.91 11.13 -9.04
N LEU A 385 19.49 11.75 -10.15
CA LEU A 385 20.06 11.58 -11.49
C LEU A 385 21.54 11.99 -11.52
N THR A 386 21.87 13.16 -10.95
CA THR A 386 23.26 13.62 -10.79
C THR A 386 24.10 12.61 -10.00
N SER A 387 23.52 11.99 -8.97
CA SER A 387 24.21 11.01 -8.12
C SER A 387 24.41 9.66 -8.82
N ILE A 388 23.44 9.22 -9.62
CA ILE A 388 23.54 8.02 -10.46
C ILE A 388 24.56 8.22 -11.59
N PHE A 389 24.58 9.41 -12.21
CA PHE A 389 25.49 9.77 -13.30
C PHE A 389 26.95 9.94 -12.85
N ARG A 390 27.18 10.61 -11.71
CA ARG A 390 28.54 10.82 -11.17
C ARG A 390 29.19 9.53 -10.65
N ASP A 391 28.40 8.57 -10.17
CA ASP A 391 28.91 7.30 -9.66
C ASP A 391 29.07 6.27 -10.78
N LYS A 392 30.26 6.23 -11.39
CA LYS A 392 30.60 5.32 -12.50
C LYS A 392 30.29 3.84 -12.20
N GLU A 393 30.34 3.40 -10.94
CA GLU A 393 30.00 2.02 -10.59
C GLU A 393 28.48 1.77 -10.54
N LEU A 394 27.68 2.76 -10.15
CA LEU A 394 26.22 2.67 -10.31
C LEU A 394 25.84 2.74 -11.79
N PHE A 395 26.40 3.68 -12.55
CA PHE A 395 26.06 3.86 -13.97
C PHE A 395 26.49 2.69 -14.88
N LYS A 396 27.48 1.87 -14.47
CA LYS A 396 27.79 0.59 -15.14
C LYS A 396 26.62 -0.39 -15.09
N MET A 397 25.86 -0.43 -14.00
CA MET A 397 24.78 -1.40 -13.79
C MET A 397 23.58 -1.09 -14.69
N THR A 398 23.20 -2.04 -15.56
CA THR A 398 22.09 -1.91 -16.52
C THR A 398 20.83 -1.27 -15.93
N SER A 399 20.33 -1.78 -14.80
CA SER A 399 19.09 -1.27 -14.20
C SER A 399 19.19 0.18 -13.72
N TYR A 400 20.38 0.69 -13.36
CA TYR A 400 20.56 2.10 -12.99
C TYR A 400 20.56 3.01 -14.21
N LYS A 401 21.01 2.54 -15.39
CA LYS A 401 20.83 3.26 -16.66
C LYS A 401 19.34 3.41 -17.00
N PHE A 402 18.56 2.34 -16.84
CA PHE A 402 17.10 2.40 -17.01
C PHE A 402 16.42 3.32 -15.97
N MET A 403 16.84 3.29 -14.70
CA MET A 403 16.35 4.22 -13.67
C MET A 403 16.73 5.69 -13.95
N PHE A 404 17.89 5.93 -14.58
CA PHE A 404 18.30 7.25 -15.03
C PHE A 404 17.40 7.77 -16.15
N VAL A 405 17.16 6.98 -17.20
CA VAL A 405 16.25 7.36 -18.30
C VAL A 405 14.80 7.54 -17.82
N LEU A 406 14.32 6.71 -16.90
CA LEU A 406 13.01 6.90 -16.25
C LEU A 406 12.91 8.25 -15.54
N GLY A 407 13.90 8.60 -14.70
CA GLY A 407 13.90 9.89 -14.02
C GLY A 407 14.06 11.08 -14.96
N CYS A 408 14.72 10.92 -16.11
CA CYS A 408 14.72 11.95 -17.15
C CYS A 408 13.31 12.17 -17.73
N PHE A 409 12.56 11.11 -18.03
CA PHE A 409 11.18 11.25 -18.50
C PHE A 409 10.25 11.88 -17.45
N ASP A 410 10.37 11.51 -16.17
CA ASP A 410 9.59 12.14 -15.09
C ASP A 410 9.90 13.63 -14.91
N VAL A 411 11.19 14.03 -15.01
CA VAL A 411 11.58 15.45 -14.98
C VAL A 411 11.02 16.22 -16.17
N THR A 412 10.97 15.62 -17.36
CA THR A 412 10.32 16.27 -18.50
C THR A 412 8.79 16.32 -18.36
N GLN A 413 8.15 15.30 -17.76
CA GLN A 413 6.70 15.32 -17.48
C GLN A 413 6.33 16.41 -16.44
N CYS A 414 7.23 16.76 -15.51
CA CYS A 414 7.03 17.88 -14.59
C CYS A 414 6.93 19.25 -15.29
N LEU A 415 7.50 19.44 -16.49
CA LEU A 415 7.47 20.73 -17.20
C LEU A 415 6.05 21.13 -17.67
N PRO A 416 5.26 20.26 -18.33
CA PRO A 416 3.84 20.48 -18.54
C PRO A 416 3.07 20.94 -17.30
N HIS A 417 3.21 20.24 -16.17
CA HIS A 417 2.48 20.60 -14.95
C HIS A 417 2.89 21.97 -14.38
N LEU A 418 4.18 22.33 -14.47
CA LEU A 418 4.69 23.66 -14.11
C LEU A 418 4.04 24.76 -14.99
N ILE A 419 3.94 24.53 -16.30
CA ILE A 419 3.31 25.48 -17.24
C ILE A 419 1.81 25.58 -16.99
N THR A 420 1.12 24.46 -16.75
CA THR A 420 -0.30 24.46 -16.37
C THR A 420 -0.53 25.22 -15.06
N GLY A 421 0.35 25.09 -14.06
CA GLY A 421 0.25 25.87 -12.82
C GLY A 421 0.40 27.38 -13.05
N ILE A 422 1.33 27.80 -13.91
CA ILE A 422 1.49 29.21 -14.33
C ILE A 422 0.21 29.70 -15.03
N PHE A 423 -0.35 28.90 -15.94
CA PHE A 423 -1.61 29.20 -16.64
C PHE A 423 -2.79 29.34 -15.67
N THR A 424 -2.91 28.45 -14.67
CA THR A 424 -3.92 28.57 -13.60
C THR A 424 -3.75 29.84 -12.78
N LEU A 425 -2.52 30.25 -12.43
CA LEU A 425 -2.29 31.53 -11.72
C LEU A 425 -2.74 32.76 -12.50
N PHE A 426 -2.58 32.76 -13.82
CA PHE A 426 -3.02 33.85 -14.69
C PHE A 426 -4.49 33.71 -15.14
N GLN A 427 -5.25 32.74 -14.58
CA GLN A 427 -6.61 32.38 -14.98
C GLN A 427 -6.78 32.23 -16.51
N SER A 428 -5.73 31.75 -17.18
CA SER A 428 -5.59 31.71 -18.63
C SER A 428 -5.38 30.27 -19.11
N THR A 429 -5.88 29.93 -20.30
CA THR A 429 -5.55 28.66 -20.97
C THR A 429 -4.18 28.69 -21.64
N GLY A 430 -3.53 29.86 -21.68
CA GLY A 430 -2.50 30.18 -22.66
C GLY A 430 -3.08 30.26 -24.08
N GLU A 431 -2.24 30.63 -25.04
CA GLU A 431 -2.60 30.49 -26.46
C GLU A 431 -2.66 29.01 -26.86
N TYR A 432 -3.57 28.68 -27.78
CA TYR A 432 -3.85 27.30 -28.21
C TYR A 432 -2.59 26.51 -28.63
N TRP A 433 -1.62 27.16 -29.27
CA TRP A 433 -0.37 26.49 -29.67
C TRP A 433 0.50 26.11 -28.47
N ILE A 434 0.52 26.92 -27.40
CA ILE A 434 1.28 26.58 -26.18
C ILE A 434 0.59 25.42 -25.46
N ALA A 435 -0.73 25.45 -25.35
CA ALA A 435 -1.51 24.33 -24.80
C ALA A 435 -1.29 23.03 -25.61
N LYS A 436 -1.25 23.10 -26.95
CA LYS A 436 -0.92 21.95 -27.81
C LYS A 436 0.51 21.46 -27.57
N VAL A 437 1.50 22.35 -27.50
CA VAL A 437 2.90 21.99 -27.18
C VAL A 437 2.99 21.31 -25.81
N VAL A 438 2.35 21.85 -24.77
CA VAL A 438 2.30 21.27 -23.43
C VAL A 438 1.71 19.85 -23.45
N GLY A 439 0.62 19.61 -24.18
CA GLY A 439 0.05 18.27 -24.35
C GLY A 439 0.96 17.31 -25.12
N VAL A 440 1.64 17.80 -26.16
CA VAL A 440 2.64 17.05 -26.96
C VAL A 440 3.88 16.69 -26.12
N PHE A 441 4.18 17.39 -25.03
CA PHE A 441 5.18 16.95 -24.06
C PHE A 441 4.60 16.03 -22.96
N ALA A 442 3.41 16.30 -22.44
CA ALA A 442 2.84 15.53 -21.32
C ALA A 442 2.61 14.05 -21.65
N THR A 443 1.82 13.76 -22.70
CA THR A 443 1.38 12.39 -22.98
C THR A 443 2.51 11.49 -23.50
N PRO A 444 3.36 11.89 -24.45
CA PRO A 444 4.40 11.00 -24.98
C PRO A 444 5.49 10.67 -23.97
N PHE A 445 5.88 11.61 -23.10
CA PHE A 445 6.89 11.35 -22.07
C PHE A 445 6.37 10.37 -21.01
N TYR A 446 5.09 10.47 -20.63
CA TYR A 446 4.43 9.44 -19.81
C TYR A 446 4.41 8.05 -20.50
N VAL A 447 4.11 7.98 -21.80
CA VAL A 447 4.18 6.72 -22.58
C VAL A 447 5.61 6.16 -22.62
N GLY A 448 6.62 7.01 -22.75
CA GLY A 448 8.04 6.63 -22.67
C GLY A 448 8.42 6.06 -21.32
N TYR A 449 7.98 6.71 -20.24
CA TYR A 449 8.11 6.25 -18.86
C TYR A 449 7.43 4.90 -18.62
N CYS A 450 6.20 4.70 -19.09
CA CYS A 450 5.51 3.41 -19.01
C CYS A 450 6.26 2.33 -19.79
N THR A 451 6.73 2.64 -21.00
CA THR A 451 7.53 1.75 -21.84
C THR A 451 8.83 1.33 -21.14
N MET A 452 9.55 2.29 -20.55
CA MET A 452 10.78 2.02 -19.78
C MET A 452 10.51 1.24 -18.49
N THR A 453 9.35 1.44 -17.86
CA THR A 453 8.92 0.66 -16.67
C THR A 453 8.61 -0.79 -17.04
N ILE A 454 8.01 -1.02 -18.21
CA ILE A 454 7.80 -2.36 -18.79
C ILE A 454 9.15 -3.00 -19.13
N ILE A 455 10.05 -2.29 -19.83
CA ILE A 455 11.39 -2.78 -20.18
C ILE A 455 12.20 -3.14 -18.92
N LEU A 456 12.20 -2.29 -17.89
CA LEU A 456 12.86 -2.57 -16.61
C LEU A 456 12.23 -3.79 -15.91
N SER A 457 10.90 -3.95 -15.97
CA SER A 457 10.20 -5.11 -15.42
C SER A 457 10.55 -6.41 -16.17
N ILE A 458 10.68 -6.35 -17.50
CA ILE A 458 11.16 -7.47 -18.33
C ILE A 458 12.63 -7.77 -18.01
N GLN A 459 13.50 -6.76 -17.85
CA GLN A 459 14.90 -6.96 -17.45
C GLN A 459 14.98 -7.72 -16.12
N ARG A 460 14.19 -7.34 -15.10
CA ARG A 460 14.15 -8.08 -13.83
C ARG A 460 13.56 -9.48 -13.96
N PHE A 461 12.52 -9.66 -14.77
CA PHE A 461 11.92 -10.97 -15.03
C PHE A 461 12.92 -11.93 -15.69
N VAL A 462 13.63 -11.48 -16.73
CA VAL A 462 14.70 -12.24 -17.39
C VAL A 462 15.87 -12.49 -16.42
N GLN A 463 16.28 -11.51 -15.64
CA GLN A 463 17.33 -11.66 -14.61
C GLN A 463 17.01 -12.75 -13.58
N ILE A 464 15.72 -12.91 -13.24
CA ILE A 464 15.24 -13.90 -12.27
C ILE A 464 15.08 -15.29 -12.90
N LEU A 465 14.65 -15.39 -14.16
CA LEU A 465 14.46 -16.68 -14.85
C LEU A 465 15.75 -17.26 -15.41
N SER A 466 16.63 -16.43 -15.98
CA SER A 466 17.90 -16.85 -16.57
C SER A 466 18.90 -15.68 -16.64
N PRO A 467 19.83 -15.59 -15.68
CA PRO A 467 20.92 -14.62 -15.73
C PRO A 467 21.75 -14.67 -17.01
N HIS A 468 21.84 -15.84 -17.68
CA HIS A 468 22.55 -16.00 -18.95
C HIS A 468 21.82 -15.34 -20.13
N TYR A 469 20.48 -15.34 -20.13
CA TYR A 469 19.72 -14.56 -21.10
C TYR A 469 19.72 -13.07 -20.76
N GLU A 470 19.81 -12.69 -19.48
CA GLU A 470 19.94 -11.28 -19.09
C GLU A 470 21.22 -10.65 -19.62
N GLN A 471 22.37 -11.32 -19.46
CA GLN A 471 23.65 -10.84 -20.00
C GLN A 471 23.64 -10.66 -21.54
N ARG A 472 22.80 -11.39 -22.26
CA ARG A 472 22.62 -11.24 -23.72
C ARG A 472 21.63 -10.12 -24.08
N LEU A 473 20.40 -10.22 -23.58
CA LEU A 473 19.29 -9.32 -23.90
C LEU A 473 19.44 -7.92 -23.31
N PHE A 474 20.22 -7.78 -22.22
CA PHE A 474 20.42 -6.56 -21.46
C PHE A 474 21.93 -6.27 -21.26
N SER A 475 22.74 -6.71 -22.22
CA SER A 475 24.15 -6.33 -22.37
C SER A 475 24.33 -4.80 -22.41
N PRO A 476 25.52 -4.25 -22.07
CA PRO A 476 25.75 -2.80 -22.01
C PRO A 476 25.38 -2.05 -23.30
N THR A 477 25.43 -2.71 -24.46
CA THR A 477 25.02 -2.19 -25.77
C THR A 477 23.51 -2.37 -26.00
N ALA A 478 22.95 -3.55 -25.70
CA ALA A 478 21.52 -3.82 -25.87
C ALA A 478 20.63 -2.91 -25.00
N VAL A 479 21.13 -2.46 -23.84
CA VAL A 479 20.47 -1.43 -23.02
C VAL A 479 20.17 -0.15 -23.82
N TRP A 480 21.10 0.29 -24.66
CA TRP A 480 20.90 1.48 -25.49
C TRP A 480 19.95 1.22 -26.66
N VAL A 481 19.85 -0.02 -27.15
CA VAL A 481 18.82 -0.43 -28.12
C VAL A 481 17.42 -0.37 -27.48
N TRP A 482 17.26 -0.87 -26.25
CA TRP A 482 15.99 -0.76 -25.51
C TRP A 482 15.59 0.69 -25.21
N VAL A 483 16.55 1.54 -24.81
CA VAL A 483 16.32 2.99 -24.65
C VAL A 483 15.95 3.62 -26.00
N GLY A 484 16.62 3.25 -27.09
CA GLY A 484 16.30 3.70 -28.44
C GLY A 484 14.88 3.34 -28.87
N ILE A 485 14.44 2.10 -28.61
CA ILE A 485 13.05 1.65 -28.86
C ILE A 485 12.05 2.51 -28.07
N ALA A 486 12.30 2.78 -26.79
CA ALA A 486 11.42 3.63 -25.99
C ALA A 486 11.40 5.08 -26.51
N VAL A 487 12.55 5.64 -26.89
CA VAL A 487 12.63 6.99 -27.50
C VAL A 487 11.92 7.04 -28.86
N LEU A 488 12.01 6.00 -29.69
CA LEU A 488 11.26 5.91 -30.96
C LEU A 488 9.74 5.87 -30.73
N ILE A 489 9.28 5.19 -29.68
CA ILE A 489 7.86 5.19 -29.28
C ILE A 489 7.42 6.58 -28.77
N VAL A 490 8.25 7.26 -27.97
CA VAL A 490 7.99 8.66 -27.57
C VAL A 490 7.89 9.56 -28.80
N LEU A 491 8.85 9.46 -29.73
CA LEU A 491 8.87 10.24 -30.95
C LEU A 491 7.68 9.95 -31.87
N SER A 492 7.24 8.69 -32.00
CA SER A 492 6.03 8.39 -32.78
C SER A 492 4.78 9.02 -32.16
N PHE A 493 4.64 8.99 -30.83
CA PHE A 493 3.54 9.67 -30.14
C PHE A 493 3.62 11.21 -30.26
N ILE A 494 4.81 11.81 -30.19
CA ILE A 494 5.03 13.24 -30.45
C ILE A 494 4.57 13.59 -31.87
N LEU A 495 5.01 12.83 -32.89
CA LEU A 495 4.63 13.06 -34.29
C LEU A 495 3.12 12.90 -34.52
N SER A 496 2.49 11.89 -33.90
CA SER A 496 1.04 11.69 -33.96
C SER A 496 0.27 12.87 -33.35
N LEU A 497 0.64 13.32 -32.14
CA LEU A 497 -0.05 14.43 -31.46
C LEU A 497 0.28 15.81 -32.05
N ALA A 498 1.46 15.99 -32.66
CA ALA A 498 1.82 17.20 -33.38
C ALA A 498 0.97 17.39 -34.65
N SER A 499 0.54 16.28 -35.29
CA SER A 499 -0.26 16.31 -36.53
C SER A 499 -1.55 17.15 -36.38
N PRO A 500 -2.09 17.71 -37.49
CA PRO A 500 -3.36 18.45 -37.46
C PRO A 500 -4.59 17.53 -37.35
N TRP A 501 -4.42 16.21 -37.54
CA TRP A 501 -5.52 15.24 -37.62
C TRP A 501 -5.83 14.53 -36.29
N ALA A 502 -4.94 14.62 -35.29
CA ALA A 502 -5.13 13.98 -34.00
C ALA A 502 -5.92 14.87 -33.02
N SER A 503 -7.19 14.52 -32.79
CA SER A 503 -7.96 14.95 -31.61
C SER A 503 -8.12 13.78 -30.64
N ILE A 504 -8.15 14.05 -29.33
CA ILE A 504 -8.14 13.02 -28.30
C ILE A 504 -9.59 12.66 -27.91
N THR A 505 -10.05 11.49 -28.37
CA THR A 505 -11.31 10.83 -27.93
C THR A 505 -11.03 9.37 -27.57
N TYR A 506 -11.78 8.81 -26.61
CA TYR A 506 -11.24 7.77 -25.71
C TYR A 506 -12.05 6.45 -25.69
N VAL A 507 -11.39 5.30 -25.85
CA VAL A 507 -11.99 3.94 -25.79
C VAL A 507 -10.98 2.91 -25.20
N PRO A 508 -11.31 2.12 -24.14
CA PRO A 508 -10.31 1.29 -23.43
C PRO A 508 -10.53 -0.25 -23.40
N ARG A 509 -9.42 -1.01 -23.26
CA ARG A 509 -9.29 -2.45 -22.87
C ARG A 509 -7.77 -2.80 -22.77
N ALA A 510 -7.26 -3.85 -22.09
CA ALA A 510 -7.84 -4.90 -21.23
C ALA A 510 -6.88 -5.26 -20.05
N ARG A 511 -6.46 -6.54 -19.86
CA ARG A 511 -5.57 -7.03 -18.77
C ARG A 511 -4.80 -8.31 -19.18
N PHE A 512 -3.67 -8.62 -18.50
CA PHE A 512 -3.31 -9.96 -17.96
C PHE A 512 -2.03 -9.91 -17.07
N SER A 513 -1.57 -11.05 -16.52
CA SER A 513 -0.56 -11.14 -15.43
C SER A 513 0.20 -12.51 -15.44
N THR A 514 1.14 -12.91 -14.56
CA THR A 514 1.34 -12.64 -13.10
C THR A 514 2.72 -13.12 -12.55
N THR A 515 3.34 -12.37 -11.61
CA THR A 515 4.48 -12.79 -10.71
C THR A 515 5.82 -13.19 -11.40
N ARG A 516 6.98 -13.51 -10.75
CA ARG A 516 7.52 -13.76 -9.37
C ARG A 516 9.06 -13.47 -9.41
N LYS A 517 9.92 -13.42 -8.37
CA LYS A 517 9.90 -13.12 -6.90
C LYS A 517 11.21 -13.63 -6.22
N TYR A 518 12.14 -12.81 -5.69
CA TYR A 518 12.94 -13.11 -4.45
C TYR A 518 13.98 -12.05 -3.97
N SER A 519 14.26 -12.01 -2.66
CA SER A 519 15.45 -11.42 -1.99
C SER A 519 15.80 -9.94 -2.29
N THR A 520 16.90 -9.63 -3.00
CA THR A 520 17.31 -8.25 -3.32
C THR A 520 16.42 -7.66 -4.41
N GLU A 521 16.17 -8.44 -5.48
CA GLU A 521 15.11 -8.17 -6.45
C GLU A 521 13.76 -8.00 -5.74
N GLY A 522 13.50 -8.76 -4.67
CA GLY A 522 12.30 -8.65 -3.85
C GLY A 522 12.03 -7.24 -3.30
N LYS A 523 13.06 -6.40 -3.12
CA LYS A 523 12.88 -4.99 -2.73
C LYS A 523 12.53 -4.12 -3.93
N ILE A 524 13.21 -4.32 -5.05
CA ILE A 524 13.00 -3.57 -6.31
C ILE A 524 11.65 -3.94 -6.93
N ILE A 525 11.21 -5.19 -6.78
CA ILE A 525 9.85 -5.68 -7.08
C ILE A 525 8.84 -5.05 -6.12
N ILE A 526 9.13 -4.84 -4.84
CA ILE A 526 8.21 -4.10 -3.96
C ILE A 526 8.13 -2.63 -4.40
N GLN A 527 9.25 -1.98 -4.74
CA GLN A 527 9.24 -0.62 -5.30
C GLN A 527 8.37 -0.57 -6.57
N ALA A 528 8.67 -1.43 -7.57
CA ALA A 528 7.96 -1.51 -8.84
C ALA A 528 6.49 -1.97 -8.69
N LEU A 529 6.14 -2.75 -7.66
CA LEU A 529 4.76 -3.17 -7.38
C LEU A 529 3.97 -2.06 -6.69
N THR A 530 4.55 -1.38 -5.69
CA THR A 530 3.94 -0.19 -5.07
C THR A 530 3.72 0.90 -6.11
N VAL A 531 4.72 1.15 -6.96
CA VAL A 531 4.65 2.00 -8.15
C VAL A 531 3.56 1.55 -9.11
N THR A 532 3.55 0.29 -9.55
CA THR A 532 2.58 -0.21 -10.53
C THR A 532 1.15 -0.15 -9.96
N ILE A 533 0.97 -0.44 -8.67
CA ILE A 533 -0.33 -0.30 -7.99
C ILE A 533 -0.75 1.17 -7.92
N TYR A 534 0.15 2.09 -7.52
CA TYR A 534 -0.12 3.53 -7.48
C TYR A 534 -0.50 4.06 -8.88
N CYS A 535 0.30 3.77 -9.90
CA CYS A 535 0.02 4.12 -11.30
C CYS A 535 -1.26 3.48 -11.84
N SER A 536 -1.60 2.25 -11.41
CA SER A 536 -2.84 1.59 -11.84
C SER A 536 -4.07 2.21 -11.18
N ILE A 537 -3.99 2.57 -9.89
CA ILE A 537 -5.05 3.31 -9.19
C ILE A 537 -5.20 4.69 -9.83
N LEU A 538 -4.08 5.40 -10.04
CA LEU A 538 -4.03 6.71 -10.69
C LEU A 538 -4.67 6.71 -12.09
N ASN A 539 -4.32 5.75 -12.95
CA ASN A 539 -4.96 5.58 -14.27
C ASN A 539 -6.43 5.15 -14.17
N THR A 540 -6.79 4.31 -13.19
CA THR A 540 -8.18 3.87 -13.00
C THR A 540 -9.06 5.05 -12.62
N LEU A 541 -8.59 5.88 -11.68
CA LEU A 541 -9.24 7.13 -11.29
C LEU A 541 -9.24 8.13 -12.46
N TRP A 542 -8.09 8.42 -13.09
CA TRP A 542 -8.00 9.39 -14.19
C TRP A 542 -8.85 9.06 -15.42
N HIS A 543 -9.14 7.77 -15.67
CA HIS A 543 -9.99 7.34 -16.79
C HIS A 543 -11.43 6.96 -16.39
N ASN A 544 -11.80 7.13 -15.11
CA ASN A 544 -13.15 6.87 -14.60
C ASN A 544 -13.54 7.84 -13.46
N TYR A 545 -12.96 9.03 -13.39
CA TYR A 545 -13.22 9.97 -12.28
C TYR A 545 -14.68 10.43 -12.31
N ASP A 546 -15.23 10.57 -13.52
CA ASP A 546 -16.65 10.76 -13.84
C ASP A 546 -17.60 9.72 -13.19
N LYS A 547 -17.08 8.59 -12.70
CA LYS A 547 -17.84 7.50 -12.07
C LYS A 547 -17.45 7.24 -10.60
N PHE A 548 -16.40 7.89 -10.10
CA PHE A 548 -15.80 7.59 -8.79
C PHE A 548 -15.52 8.82 -7.92
N LEU A 549 -15.55 10.02 -8.47
CA LEU A 549 -15.24 11.28 -7.79
C LEU A 549 -16.19 12.38 -8.30
N PRO A 550 -16.68 13.30 -7.45
CA PRO A 550 -17.60 14.35 -7.88
C PRO A 550 -16.95 15.28 -8.91
N LEU A 551 -17.69 15.73 -9.92
CA LEU A 551 -17.20 16.58 -11.03
C LEU A 551 -16.96 18.05 -10.62
N ASN A 552 -16.21 18.26 -9.53
CA ASN A 552 -15.86 19.59 -9.02
C ASN A 552 -14.36 19.89 -9.20
N LEU A 553 -13.99 21.18 -9.08
CA LEU A 553 -12.61 21.65 -9.26
C LEU A 553 -11.61 20.96 -8.33
N TRP A 554 -12.03 20.57 -7.11
CA TRP A 554 -11.18 19.89 -6.14
C TRP A 554 -10.85 18.44 -6.54
N THR A 555 -11.77 17.72 -7.19
CA THR A 555 -11.48 16.41 -7.82
C THR A 555 -10.43 16.53 -8.91
N PHE A 556 -10.60 17.47 -9.86
CA PHE A 556 -9.62 17.68 -10.93
C PHE A 556 -8.25 18.10 -10.36
N CYS A 557 -8.26 18.96 -9.35
CA CYS A 557 -7.07 19.41 -8.63
C CYS A 557 -6.36 18.25 -7.91
N ALA A 558 -7.10 17.44 -7.13
CA ALA A 558 -6.56 16.28 -6.42
C ALA A 558 -6.00 15.23 -7.38
N LEU A 559 -6.67 14.95 -8.49
CA LEU A 559 -6.17 14.06 -9.54
C LEU A 559 -4.86 14.61 -10.15
N ASN A 560 -4.80 15.89 -10.48
CA ASN A 560 -3.57 16.53 -10.97
C ASN A 560 -2.45 16.48 -9.91
N PHE A 561 -2.75 16.66 -8.63
CA PHE A 561 -1.76 16.46 -7.56
C PHE A 561 -1.32 15.01 -7.43
N MET A 562 -2.21 14.02 -7.55
CA MET A 562 -1.80 12.60 -7.55
C MET A 562 -0.92 12.28 -8.78
N TRP A 563 -1.17 12.91 -9.93
CA TRP A 563 -0.31 12.83 -11.11
C TRP A 563 1.07 13.44 -10.89
N ILE A 564 1.14 14.64 -10.32
CA ILE A 564 2.42 15.29 -10.01
C ILE A 564 3.17 14.54 -8.90
N LEU A 565 2.45 14.06 -7.87
CA LEU A 565 3.01 13.28 -6.76
C LEU A 565 3.51 11.92 -7.22
N ASN A 566 3.04 11.36 -8.34
CA ASN A 566 3.63 10.16 -8.94
C ASN A 566 5.15 10.36 -9.19
N SER A 567 5.52 11.51 -9.76
CA SER A 567 6.92 11.92 -9.96
C SER A 567 7.69 12.16 -8.65
N GLY A 568 7.00 12.40 -7.53
CA GLY A 568 7.60 12.52 -6.20
C GLY A 568 7.72 11.19 -5.44
N VAL A 569 6.79 10.26 -5.67
CA VAL A 569 6.74 8.92 -5.05
C VAL A 569 7.98 8.12 -5.43
N TYR A 570 8.44 8.16 -6.68
CA TYR A 570 9.63 7.44 -7.12
C TYR A 570 10.92 7.88 -6.38
N PRO A 571 11.32 9.17 -6.36
CA PRO A 571 12.42 9.67 -5.54
C PRO A 571 12.33 9.25 -4.07
N ALA A 572 11.15 9.41 -3.45
CA ALA A 572 10.93 9.02 -2.06
C ALA A 572 11.14 7.50 -1.86
N VAL A 573 10.56 6.67 -2.71
CA VAL A 573 10.67 5.19 -2.67
C VAL A 573 12.10 4.72 -2.96
N TYR A 574 12.84 5.38 -3.87
CA TYR A 574 14.26 5.13 -4.08
C TYR A 574 15.08 5.45 -2.84
N LEU A 575 14.88 6.62 -2.23
CA LEU A 575 15.59 7.02 -1.00
C LEU A 575 15.22 6.12 0.19
N MET A 576 13.95 5.76 0.37
CA MET A 576 13.48 4.92 1.48
C MET A 576 13.99 3.48 1.40
N VAL A 577 14.09 2.88 0.21
CA VAL A 577 14.39 1.45 0.03
C VAL A 577 15.86 1.22 -0.37
N ASN A 578 16.44 2.03 -1.25
CA ASN A 578 17.81 1.83 -1.74
C ASN A 578 18.85 2.32 -0.71
N ARG A 579 19.36 1.38 0.09
CA ARG A 579 20.41 1.66 1.08
C ARG A 579 21.73 2.10 0.43
N THR A 580 22.09 1.52 -0.72
CA THR A 580 23.35 1.83 -1.43
C THR A 580 23.36 3.26 -1.92
N LEU A 581 22.26 3.71 -2.54
CA LEU A 581 22.05 5.10 -2.95
C LEU A 581 22.19 6.05 -1.74
N ARG A 582 21.46 5.81 -0.64
CA ARG A 582 21.59 6.61 0.59
C ARG A 582 23.03 6.67 1.14
N THR A 583 23.79 5.58 1.11
CA THR A 583 25.20 5.62 1.56
C THR A 583 26.10 6.44 0.65
N LYS A 584 25.93 6.33 -0.68
CA LYS A 584 26.67 7.16 -1.65
C LYS A 584 26.27 8.63 -1.57
N LEU A 585 24.99 8.94 -1.37
CA LEU A 585 24.50 10.30 -1.12
C LEU A 585 25.14 10.92 0.11
N LYS A 586 25.12 10.23 1.27
CA LYS A 586 25.77 10.72 2.49
C LYS A 586 27.27 10.95 2.31
N GLN A 587 27.96 10.10 1.56
CA GLN A 587 29.38 10.27 1.21
C GLN A 587 29.64 11.43 0.23
N SER A 588 28.68 11.74 -0.64
CA SER A 588 28.76 12.87 -1.58
C SER A 588 28.61 14.21 -0.83
N THR A 589 27.61 14.32 0.05
CA THR A 589 27.39 15.53 0.87
C THR A 589 28.61 15.83 1.75
N THR A 590 29.10 14.85 2.53
CA THR A 590 30.26 15.09 3.42
C THR A 590 31.55 15.42 2.68
N LYS A 591 31.73 14.97 1.43
CA LYS A 591 32.87 15.39 0.59
C LYS A 591 32.77 16.85 0.15
N ILE A 592 31.57 17.35 -0.15
CA ILE A 592 31.36 18.75 -0.54
C ILE A 592 31.74 19.67 0.63
N ASP A 593 31.24 19.40 1.83
CA ASP A 593 31.54 20.20 3.02
C ASP A 593 33.04 20.18 3.37
N LEU A 594 33.68 19.01 3.44
CA LEU A 594 35.11 18.92 3.72
C LEU A 594 35.95 19.69 2.68
N SER A 595 35.66 19.54 1.39
CA SER A 595 36.43 20.23 0.35
C SER A 595 36.37 21.75 0.47
N ARG A 596 35.20 22.31 0.81
CA ARG A 596 35.03 23.75 1.05
C ARG A 596 35.75 24.21 2.31
N ILE A 597 35.58 23.49 3.43
CA ILE A 597 36.25 23.81 4.70
C ILE A 597 37.77 23.77 4.54
N THR A 598 38.32 22.77 3.84
CA THR A 598 39.77 22.69 3.61
C THR A 598 40.27 23.84 2.73
N GLN A 599 39.57 24.19 1.64
CA GLN A 599 39.94 25.35 0.82
C GLN A 599 39.87 26.68 1.58
N SER A 600 38.79 26.94 2.34
CA SER A 600 38.67 28.14 3.17
C SER A 600 39.76 28.24 4.24
N THR A 601 40.19 27.11 4.81
CA THR A 601 41.26 27.07 5.82
C THR A 601 42.65 27.34 5.21
N MET A 602 42.86 26.96 3.95
CA MET A 602 44.17 27.04 3.29
C MET A 602 44.54 28.45 2.80
N VAL A 603 43.59 29.40 2.81
CA VAL A 603 43.81 30.79 2.36
C VAL A 603 44.29 31.72 3.49
N ILE A 604 44.21 31.30 4.76
CA ILE A 604 44.51 32.16 5.93
C ILE A 604 45.93 31.92 6.51
N ARG A 605 46.87 31.41 5.71
CA ARG A 605 48.31 31.34 6.06
C ARG A 605 49.18 31.58 4.82
N GLY A 606 49.72 32.79 4.67
CA GLY A 606 50.51 33.10 3.47
C GLY A 606 51.20 34.47 3.35
N THR A 607 51.34 35.28 4.41
CA THR A 607 52.26 36.44 4.37
C THR A 607 53.67 35.99 4.77
N PRO A 608 54.68 36.10 3.89
CA PRO A 608 56.03 35.61 4.16
C PRO A 608 56.87 36.66 4.91
N HIS A 609 57.41 36.30 6.06
CA HIS A 609 58.49 37.06 6.71
C HIS A 609 59.83 36.32 6.56
N PRO A 610 60.80 36.85 5.79
CA PRO A 610 62.13 36.26 5.70
C PRO A 610 63.01 36.74 6.85
N HIS A 611 63.56 35.81 7.66
CA HIS A 611 64.92 35.87 8.24
C HIS A 611 65.15 34.75 9.29
N ARG A 612 65.91 33.71 8.92
CA ARG A 612 67.21 33.36 9.54
C ARG A 612 67.83 32.13 8.86
N ARG A 613 69.16 32.14 8.76
CA ARG A 613 70.00 31.01 8.33
C ARG A 613 70.70 30.38 9.54
N ALA A 614 71.24 29.19 9.31
CA ALA A 614 72.43 28.60 9.95
C ALA A 614 72.36 28.15 11.43
N LEU A 615 72.46 26.83 11.59
CA LEU A 615 73.39 26.09 12.46
C LEU A 615 73.29 24.62 11.98
N LEU A 616 74.20 24.15 11.12
CA LEU A 616 75.51 23.53 11.42
C LEU A 616 75.44 22.05 11.85
N ASN A 617 75.99 21.21 10.97
CA ASN A 617 76.76 19.98 11.20
C ASN A 617 76.54 19.18 12.50
N LEU A 618 76.05 17.95 12.34
CA LEU A 618 76.79 16.78 12.82
C LEU A 618 76.43 15.54 11.98
N ASN A 619 77.29 15.15 11.04
CA ASN A 619 77.16 13.94 10.23
C ASN A 619 78.54 13.31 10.10
N GLY A 620 78.74 12.11 10.67
CA GLY A 620 79.99 11.36 10.51
C GLY A 620 80.39 10.53 11.74
N LEU A 621 79.90 9.29 11.82
CA LEU A 621 80.71 8.17 12.30
C LEU A 621 80.15 6.80 11.82
N LEU A 622 80.93 6.15 10.95
CA LEU A 622 81.15 4.69 10.79
C LEU A 622 80.01 3.67 11.05
N ASP A 623 79.56 3.04 9.97
CA ASP A 623 79.28 1.59 9.88
C ASP A 623 80.58 0.75 10.09
N PRO A 624 80.52 -0.60 10.16
CA PRO A 624 79.55 -1.51 10.81
C PRO A 624 80.28 -2.56 11.70
N ILE A 625 79.56 -3.50 12.37
CA ILE A 625 80.03 -4.89 12.59
C ILE A 625 78.96 -5.84 13.19
N ASP A 626 79.03 -7.11 12.74
CA ASP A 626 78.52 -8.40 13.25
C ASP A 626 77.10 -8.64 13.81
N ALA A 627 76.63 -9.84 13.47
CA ALA A 627 75.39 -10.46 13.92
C ALA A 627 75.61 -11.41 15.10
N LEU A 628 74.59 -11.58 15.95
CA LEU A 628 74.20 -12.89 16.51
C LEU A 628 72.79 -12.84 17.12
N CYS A 629 72.15 -14.01 17.22
CA CYS A 629 70.92 -14.29 18.01
C CYS A 629 69.61 -13.57 17.58
N LEU A 630 68.41 -14.16 17.74
CA LEU A 630 68.04 -15.54 18.10
C LEU A 630 66.67 -15.88 17.48
N LYS A 631 66.42 -17.16 17.16
CA LYS A 631 65.12 -17.64 16.66
C LYS A 631 64.12 -17.79 17.82
N GLY A 632 62.93 -17.19 17.69
CA GLY A 632 61.77 -17.45 18.56
C GLY A 632 60.73 -18.33 17.85
N PHE A 633 60.30 -19.42 18.47
CA PHE A 633 59.47 -20.47 17.85
C PHE A 633 58.26 -20.78 18.74
N SER A 634 57.05 -20.83 18.19
CA SER A 634 55.90 -21.51 18.82
C SER A 634 54.83 -21.83 17.78
N ILE A 635 54.06 -22.90 18.02
CA ILE A 635 53.33 -23.63 16.97
C ILE A 635 51.85 -23.88 17.32
N SER A 636 51.05 -23.84 16.25
CA SER A 636 49.71 -24.42 16.09
C SER A 636 49.41 -25.64 16.99
N LYS A 637 48.27 -25.61 17.69
CA LYS A 637 47.61 -26.82 18.21
C LYS A 637 46.46 -27.24 17.29
N ASN A 638 46.47 -28.49 16.83
CA ASN A 638 45.31 -29.13 16.21
C ASN A 638 45.42 -30.67 16.34
N LEU A 639 44.27 -31.35 16.41
CA LEU A 639 44.07 -32.82 16.48
C LEU A 639 44.64 -33.55 17.72
N GLY A 640 43.93 -34.60 18.16
CA GLY A 640 44.31 -35.38 19.35
C GLY A 640 43.12 -36.01 20.11
N SER A 641 42.35 -36.89 19.45
CA SER A 641 41.24 -37.63 20.07
C SER A 641 41.69 -38.97 20.66
N VAL A 642 41.20 -39.37 21.85
CA VAL A 642 40.90 -40.77 22.22
C VAL A 642 40.07 -40.84 23.52
N TRP A 643 39.40 -41.97 23.74
CA TRP A 643 38.42 -42.24 24.80
C TRP A 643 39.04 -42.66 26.15
N LYS A 644 38.40 -42.31 27.28
CA LYS A 644 37.64 -43.28 28.11
C LYS A 644 36.84 -42.59 29.24
N ILE A 645 36.05 -43.38 29.98
CA ILE A 645 35.05 -42.98 30.99
C ILE A 645 35.40 -43.65 32.34
N THR A 646 34.78 -43.17 33.42
CA THR A 646 34.62 -43.78 34.78
C THR A 646 35.72 -43.40 35.81
N PRO A 647 35.43 -43.46 37.14
CA PRO A 647 34.65 -42.41 37.79
C PRO A 647 35.13 -42.00 39.20
N GLU A 648 34.76 -40.80 39.65
CA GLU A 648 34.34 -40.45 41.03
C GLU A 648 33.61 -39.10 41.02
#